data_AF-A0A815EGE2-F1
#
_entry.id   AF-A0A815EGE2-F1
#
_cell.length_a   1.000
_cell.length_b   1.000
_cell.length_c   1.000
_cell.angle_alpha   90.00
_cell.angle_beta   90.00
_cell.angle_gamma   90.00
#
_symmetry.space_group_name_H-M   'P 1'
#
loop_
_entity.id
_entity.type
_entity.pdbx_description
1 polymer ?
#
loop_
_entity_poly.entity_id
_entity_poly.type
_entity_poly.pdbx_seq_one_letter_code
_entity_poly.pdbx_strand_id
1 'polypeptide(L)'
;MTRDITQANGLLSARQTNYHMKLRTYPGDIEVYPQWYNSCKCDHAMRCTSKVQFHRVEDRSVPSYASGLLAGCYTTEATLQSTLECFYNQSCVTQILSYLHGEQPTNDMSLNASSPSRFLVNSTLEQLLSELMIEQWAVTPIYEKYYSECQPKQCTYTYKTKNAVIFIMTAIVGLVGGLKNDVNTVQTNSFSQISNKLWKLNLFASVPPSTNENDLRNERMSTRIFIFVFVLSLITILFYYSLINVTITVTREHPSFNEYRQLYEMHHHTLTCPCTKVSTNYKEFLQVTYTLHQMCSSVLITDEWFEYLSYRSDDNQVHSDDFRWIGQALFQSFHTVCNMAKQTISDSLSQFYSNQYITTSVTSFELFTLQTKSSLDQFMSIGKTNLFLALDLIQNTTGANYLLSARKTNYYFYHRYYTFDYVLKDSNETCTDPIERNFKKPVSIFAYPNHTTLLEIPGLLTGCYVIDAALQSTLECFYNQSCVTQILSYLHGEPPTNDMSLNASSPSRFLVNSTLEQLLSELMIEQWAVAPTYEKYYSECQPKQCTFTYKKKNDVIFIMTAIVGLVGGLSTILRLIVPILVKFIAGKLVLRRQQHQDEGINSQPRSTVYLTKILHFIYNFNMFPSVPPSTDENDLRDERLSTRLFIPLFILSLITILFYYSLINVTITVTRENPSLSEYRQLYEEHSQTLTCPCTKVSTNYKEFLQVTYTLHQVCSSDFVTEEWLTYLARTYLYQNIYKDDFLYLGSSTFQALDTLCQMVNRSISNRLNEFYSHEYLSAIVTSPEIFLSTFESLLSQLRPLTTSSFLLSFEIIQRTTANNVIMSAFLSNYQFIGSLDLNIYPVSHSTCTCHETVKCVIPYPVQSHPMIAAPFSISHFFYGCYVIEALLQSSLTCFYDKTCISEIQKYITYTSPFNVTVLDSSSPSKYSVDATIQDILDQLMIEQWNQSIKYDKYYNHCQPKQCTYMYEATNNVVSIITILFGLVGGLLTVLRLIVPLLVKIIAWMTRRCRRITVQDMPTIGT
;
A
#
# COMPACT_ATOMS: atom_id res chain seq x y z
N MET A 1 -13.79 6.25 -23.42
CA MET A 1 -13.52 4.89 -23.90
C MET A 1 -14.67 4.27 -24.68
N THR A 2 -15.79 3.87 -24.06
CA THR A 2 -16.94 3.26 -24.79
C THR A 2 -17.42 4.14 -25.93
N ARG A 3 -17.52 5.45 -25.67
CA ARG A 3 -17.79 6.49 -26.68
C ARG A 3 -16.86 6.37 -27.89
N ASP A 4 -15.56 6.46 -27.62
CA ASP A 4 -14.54 6.57 -28.67
C ASP A 4 -14.44 5.26 -29.47
N ILE A 5 -14.65 4.09 -28.85
CA ILE A 5 -14.73 2.79 -29.55
C ILE A 5 -16.00 2.70 -30.42
N THR A 6 -17.13 3.20 -29.92
CA THR A 6 -18.38 3.25 -30.70
C THR A 6 -18.19 4.08 -31.98
N GLN A 7 -17.50 5.22 -31.88
CA GLN A 7 -17.15 6.05 -33.03
C GLN A 7 -16.14 5.36 -33.97
N ALA A 8 -15.04 4.81 -33.42
CA ALA A 8 -14.00 4.13 -34.17
C ALA A 8 -14.56 2.99 -35.03
N ASN A 9 -15.47 2.21 -34.46
CA ASN A 9 -16.18 1.13 -35.17
C ASN A 9 -17.31 1.63 -36.07
N GLY A 10 -17.67 2.92 -36.01
CA GLY A 10 -18.77 3.50 -36.77
C GLY A 10 -20.12 2.84 -36.46
N LEU A 11 -20.39 2.47 -35.20
CA LEU A 11 -21.57 1.68 -34.86
C LEU A 11 -22.87 2.44 -35.15
N LEU A 12 -23.80 1.82 -35.86
CA LEU A 12 -25.02 2.45 -36.38
C LEU A 12 -26.10 2.62 -35.31
N SER A 13 -26.65 3.84 -35.21
CA SER A 13 -27.84 4.09 -34.40
C SER A 13 -29.11 3.83 -35.21
N ALA A 14 -30.06 3.11 -34.62
CA ALA A 14 -31.36 2.84 -35.24
C ALA A 14 -32.20 4.10 -35.44
N ARG A 15 -31.86 5.20 -34.76
CA ARG A 15 -32.50 6.51 -34.94
C ARG A 15 -31.97 7.26 -36.17
N GLN A 16 -31.00 6.69 -36.87
CA GLN A 16 -30.30 7.33 -37.99
C GLN A 16 -29.71 8.69 -37.65
N THR A 17 -29.34 8.91 -36.37
CA THR A 17 -28.77 10.17 -35.89
C THR A 17 -27.30 10.32 -36.29
N ASN A 18 -26.54 9.22 -36.39
CA ASN A 18 -25.15 9.27 -36.83
C ASN A 18 -24.99 8.98 -38.33
N TYR A 19 -25.77 8.05 -38.88
CA TYR A 19 -25.76 7.74 -40.29
C TYR A 19 -27.18 7.53 -40.82
N HIS A 20 -27.45 8.08 -42.00
CA HIS A 20 -28.63 7.80 -42.81
C HIS A 20 -28.42 6.55 -43.65
N MET A 21 -29.46 5.74 -43.82
CA MET A 21 -29.40 4.52 -44.63
C MET A 21 -30.43 4.56 -45.76
N LYS A 22 -30.02 4.23 -46.98
CA LYS A 22 -30.86 4.28 -48.18
C LYS A 22 -30.63 3.08 -49.09
N LEU A 23 -31.66 2.60 -49.77
CA LEU A 23 -31.51 1.56 -50.81
C LEU A 23 -30.99 2.19 -52.11
N ARG A 24 -29.94 1.61 -52.70
CA ARG A 24 -29.35 2.09 -53.96
C ARG A 24 -30.27 1.84 -55.16
N THR A 25 -30.79 0.62 -55.26
CA THR A 25 -31.74 0.17 -56.28
C THR A 25 -32.69 -0.84 -55.65
N TYR A 26 -33.86 -1.06 -56.26
CA TYR A 26 -34.78 -2.12 -55.84
C TYR A 26 -34.80 -3.23 -56.90
N PRO A 27 -34.42 -4.48 -56.57
CA PRO A 27 -33.63 -4.90 -55.40
C PRO A 27 -32.19 -4.35 -55.44
N GLY A 28 -31.50 -4.29 -54.29
CA GLY A 28 -30.14 -3.74 -54.25
C GLY A 28 -29.57 -3.56 -52.84
N ASP A 29 -28.34 -3.06 -52.80
CA ASP A 29 -27.55 -2.84 -51.58
C ASP A 29 -28.05 -1.62 -50.78
N ILE A 30 -27.83 -1.68 -49.47
CA ILE A 30 -28.02 -0.53 -48.57
C ILE A 30 -26.77 0.35 -48.59
N GLU A 31 -26.94 1.63 -48.89
CA GLU A 31 -25.93 2.67 -48.76
C GLU A 31 -26.07 3.40 -47.43
N VAL A 32 -24.92 3.76 -46.86
CA VAL A 32 -24.83 4.41 -45.54
C VAL A 32 -24.12 5.75 -45.73
N TYR A 33 -24.77 6.82 -45.28
CA TYR A 33 -24.32 8.19 -45.42
C TYR A 33 -24.18 8.82 -44.03
N PRO A 34 -23.06 9.46 -43.71
CA PRO A 34 -22.90 10.15 -42.44
C PRO A 34 -23.86 11.34 -42.32
N GLN A 35 -24.40 11.54 -41.13
CA GLN A 35 -25.26 12.69 -40.82
C GLN A 35 -24.47 13.95 -40.55
N TRP A 36 -25.15 15.09 -40.71
CA TRP A 36 -24.61 16.41 -40.44
C TRP A 36 -25.41 17.11 -39.36
N TYR A 37 -24.71 17.69 -38.39
CA TYR A 37 -25.27 18.62 -37.42
C TYR A 37 -24.56 19.97 -37.60
N ASN A 38 -25.29 20.94 -38.14
CA ASN A 38 -24.70 22.19 -38.66
C ASN A 38 -23.61 21.88 -39.71
N SER A 39 -22.38 22.35 -39.51
CA SER A 39 -21.21 22.05 -40.37
C SER A 39 -20.38 20.86 -39.89
N CYS A 40 -20.83 20.13 -38.87
CA CYS A 40 -20.09 19.01 -38.28
C CYS A 40 -20.66 17.67 -38.77
N LYS A 41 -19.77 16.79 -39.24
CA LYS A 41 -20.11 15.50 -39.86
C LYS A 41 -19.85 14.33 -38.91
N CYS A 42 -20.83 13.44 -38.75
CA CYS A 42 -20.80 12.40 -37.71
C CYS A 42 -19.76 11.29 -37.89
N ASP A 43 -19.28 11.05 -39.11
CA ASP A 43 -18.15 10.15 -39.35
C ASP A 43 -16.80 10.81 -39.02
N HIS A 44 -16.74 12.14 -38.87
CA HIS A 44 -15.51 12.87 -38.51
C HIS A 44 -15.42 13.06 -36.99
N ALA A 45 -16.51 13.51 -36.36
CA ALA A 45 -16.56 13.77 -34.94
C ALA A 45 -17.85 13.24 -34.29
N MET A 46 -17.73 12.50 -33.20
CA MET A 46 -18.89 12.02 -32.44
C MET A 46 -19.64 13.14 -31.72
N ARG A 47 -18.96 14.26 -31.48
CA ARG A 47 -19.45 15.41 -30.72
C ARG A 47 -20.32 16.36 -31.54
N CYS A 48 -20.60 16.06 -32.80
CA CYS A 48 -21.45 16.93 -33.61
C CYS A 48 -22.84 17.01 -32.99
N THR A 49 -23.22 18.23 -32.62
CA THR A 49 -24.52 18.54 -32.03
C THR A 49 -25.16 19.74 -32.69
N SER A 50 -26.49 19.78 -32.65
CA SER A 50 -27.30 20.95 -32.96
C SER A 50 -28.39 21.12 -31.91
N LYS A 51 -28.96 22.32 -31.81
CA LYS A 51 -30.12 22.56 -30.95
C LYS A 51 -31.28 21.65 -31.37
N VAL A 52 -31.99 21.10 -30.38
CA VAL A 52 -33.19 20.29 -30.63
C VAL A 52 -34.25 21.17 -31.30
N GLN A 53 -34.80 20.69 -32.41
CA GLN A 53 -35.87 21.34 -33.17
C GLN A 53 -37.21 20.66 -32.90
N PHE A 54 -38.22 21.45 -32.59
CA PHE A 54 -39.61 21.02 -32.46
C PHE A 54 -40.42 21.59 -33.63
N HIS A 55 -41.16 20.72 -34.31
CA HIS A 55 -42.09 21.12 -35.37
C HIS A 55 -43.52 20.85 -34.92
N ARG A 56 -44.44 21.79 -35.19
CA ARG A 56 -45.87 21.51 -35.05
C ARG A 56 -46.28 20.58 -36.18
N VAL A 57 -47.13 19.61 -35.89
CA VAL A 57 -47.66 18.68 -36.90
C VAL A 57 -48.39 19.44 -38.02
N GLU A 58 -48.99 20.59 -37.69
CA GLU A 58 -49.78 21.44 -38.58
C GLU A 58 -48.96 22.45 -39.40
N ASP A 59 -47.77 22.83 -38.93
CA ASP A 59 -46.89 23.80 -39.62
C ASP A 59 -45.41 23.46 -39.37
N ARG A 60 -44.76 22.89 -40.40
CA ARG A 60 -43.35 22.50 -40.37
C ARG A 60 -42.39 23.67 -40.67
N SER A 61 -42.90 24.84 -41.05
CA SER A 61 -42.08 25.92 -41.62
C SER A 61 -41.29 26.75 -40.60
N VAL A 62 -41.68 26.77 -39.32
CA VAL A 62 -40.97 27.50 -38.25
C VAL A 62 -40.59 26.55 -37.11
N PRO A 63 -39.33 26.12 -37.01
CA PRO A 63 -38.88 25.29 -35.90
C PRO A 63 -38.82 26.09 -34.60
N SER A 64 -39.33 25.53 -33.50
CA SER A 64 -39.06 26.01 -32.14
C SER A 64 -37.85 25.28 -31.56
N TYR A 65 -37.12 25.93 -30.66
CA TYR A 65 -35.92 25.37 -30.03
C TYR A 65 -36.06 25.37 -28.52
N ALA A 66 -35.65 24.29 -27.86
CA ALA A 66 -35.48 24.28 -26.40
C ALA A 66 -34.08 24.80 -26.05
N SER A 67 -34.00 25.72 -25.09
CA SER A 67 -32.72 26.26 -24.63
C SER A 67 -31.93 25.17 -23.90
N GLY A 68 -30.63 25.06 -24.19
CA GLY A 68 -29.76 24.08 -23.54
C GLY A 68 -29.86 22.63 -24.04
N LEU A 69 -30.94 22.24 -24.74
CA LEU A 69 -31.10 20.87 -25.24
C LEU A 69 -30.48 20.67 -26.62
N LEU A 70 -29.65 19.63 -26.74
CA LEU A 70 -28.94 19.27 -27.96
C LEU A 70 -29.36 17.89 -28.48
N ALA A 71 -29.37 17.76 -29.81
CA ALA A 71 -29.37 16.49 -30.52
C ALA A 71 -28.02 16.34 -31.24
N GLY A 72 -27.57 15.12 -31.51
CA GLY A 72 -26.27 14.88 -32.13
C GLY A 72 -26.13 13.45 -32.59
N CYS A 73 -24.93 13.11 -33.09
CA CYS A 73 -24.63 11.81 -33.69
C CYS A 73 -25.09 10.63 -32.81
N TYR A 74 -24.82 10.73 -31.51
CA TYR A 74 -25.26 9.77 -30.52
C TYR A 74 -25.98 10.47 -29.38
N THR A 75 -27.09 9.87 -28.93
CA THR A 75 -27.95 10.42 -27.88
C THR A 75 -27.19 10.72 -26.61
N THR A 76 -26.35 9.79 -26.13
CA THR A 76 -25.60 9.97 -24.88
C THR A 76 -24.62 11.16 -24.95
N GLU A 77 -23.94 11.37 -26.07
CA GLU A 77 -23.01 12.49 -26.22
C GLU A 77 -23.76 13.82 -26.34
N ALA A 78 -24.87 13.86 -27.08
CA ALA A 78 -25.73 15.04 -27.16
C ALA A 78 -26.30 15.42 -25.78
N THR A 79 -26.71 14.42 -24.99
CA THR A 79 -27.17 14.62 -23.61
C THR A 79 -26.05 15.18 -22.74
N LEU A 80 -24.84 14.62 -22.78
CA LEU A 80 -23.70 15.12 -21.98
C LEU A 80 -23.37 16.59 -22.30
N GLN A 81 -23.50 17.00 -23.56
CA GLN A 81 -23.29 18.40 -23.97
C GLN A 81 -24.49 19.31 -23.70
N SER A 82 -25.67 18.75 -23.40
CA SER A 82 -26.87 19.53 -23.09
C SER A 82 -26.78 20.15 -21.69
N THR A 83 -27.54 21.21 -21.47
CA THR A 83 -27.72 21.88 -20.17
C THR A 83 -29.17 21.73 -19.69
N LEU A 84 -29.42 22.01 -18.41
CA LEU A 84 -30.77 21.93 -17.82
C LEU A 84 -31.53 23.26 -17.89
N GLU A 85 -31.04 24.25 -18.64
CA GLU A 85 -31.59 25.62 -18.72
C GLU A 85 -33.10 25.66 -18.98
N CYS A 86 -33.59 24.85 -19.94
CA CYS A 86 -35.01 24.83 -20.25
C CYS A 86 -35.86 24.38 -19.06
N PHE A 87 -35.37 23.45 -18.23
CA PHE A 87 -36.10 22.91 -17.10
C PHE A 87 -36.19 23.88 -15.92
N TYR A 88 -35.30 24.87 -15.82
CA TYR A 88 -35.43 25.98 -14.87
C TYR A 88 -36.34 27.12 -15.37
N ASN A 89 -36.82 27.04 -16.62
CA ASN A 89 -37.68 28.05 -17.24
C ASN A 89 -39.07 27.48 -17.54
N GLN A 90 -40.06 27.84 -16.72
CA GLN A 90 -41.44 27.37 -16.88
C GLN A 90 -42.03 27.64 -18.27
N SER A 91 -41.68 28.76 -18.91
CA SER A 91 -42.13 29.06 -20.27
C SER A 91 -41.54 28.09 -21.30
N CYS A 92 -40.28 27.67 -21.12
CA CYS A 92 -39.61 26.71 -21.99
C CYS A 92 -40.21 25.30 -21.82
N VAL A 93 -40.43 24.85 -20.58
CA VAL A 93 -41.11 23.57 -20.28
C VAL A 93 -42.52 23.55 -20.85
N THR A 94 -43.30 24.61 -20.63
CA THR A 94 -44.67 24.75 -21.17
C THR A 94 -44.67 24.72 -22.70
N GLN A 95 -43.65 25.34 -23.33
CA GLN A 95 -43.48 25.28 -24.77
C GLN A 95 -43.21 23.84 -25.25
N ILE A 96 -42.27 23.11 -24.65
CA ILE A 96 -42.03 21.69 -24.98
C ILE A 96 -43.30 20.86 -24.83
N LEU A 97 -44.02 21.03 -23.72
CA LEU A 97 -45.28 20.33 -23.47
C LEU A 97 -46.34 20.60 -24.54
N SER A 98 -46.39 21.81 -25.11
CA SER A 98 -47.33 22.13 -26.19
C SER A 98 -47.07 21.36 -27.49
N TYR A 99 -45.87 20.78 -27.66
CA TYR A 99 -45.51 19.96 -28.82
C TYR A 99 -45.72 18.46 -28.60
N LEU A 100 -45.97 18.01 -27.36
CA LEU A 100 -46.21 16.61 -27.04
C LEU A 100 -47.71 16.31 -27.11
N HIS A 101 -48.14 15.43 -28.01
CA HIS A 101 -49.53 14.94 -28.02
C HIS A 101 -49.73 13.93 -26.88
N GLY A 102 -50.41 14.33 -25.81
CA GLY A 102 -50.74 13.48 -24.64
C GLY A 102 -51.40 14.26 -23.50
N GLU A 103 -51.92 13.56 -22.48
CA GLU A 103 -52.41 14.20 -21.25
C GLU A 103 -51.29 15.07 -20.64
N GLN A 104 -51.61 16.33 -20.29
CA GLN A 104 -50.64 17.19 -19.63
C GLN A 104 -50.23 16.54 -18.31
N PRO A 105 -48.92 16.41 -18.02
CA PRO A 105 -48.49 15.84 -16.76
C PRO A 105 -49.07 16.65 -15.59
N THR A 106 -49.65 15.95 -14.62
CA THR A 106 -50.30 16.54 -13.45
C THR A 106 -49.32 17.17 -12.45
N ASN A 107 -48.01 16.98 -12.67
CA ASN A 107 -46.93 17.46 -11.81
C ASN A 107 -46.12 18.58 -12.48
N ASP A 108 -45.68 19.55 -11.68
CA ASP A 108 -44.73 20.57 -12.11
C ASP A 108 -43.39 19.91 -12.47
N MET A 109 -42.99 20.03 -13.74
CA MET A 109 -41.72 19.50 -14.26
C MET A 109 -40.60 20.55 -14.25
N SER A 110 -40.87 21.76 -13.74
CA SER A 110 -39.83 22.78 -13.60
C SER A 110 -38.95 22.55 -12.38
N LEU A 111 -37.65 22.78 -12.58
CA LEU A 111 -36.66 22.78 -11.52
C LEU A 111 -36.68 24.13 -10.81
N ASN A 112 -36.60 24.10 -9.48
CA ASN A 112 -36.62 25.31 -8.68
C ASN A 112 -35.22 25.97 -8.66
N ALA A 113 -35.10 27.15 -9.27
CA ALA A 113 -33.86 27.94 -9.29
C ALA A 113 -33.53 28.64 -7.95
N SER A 114 -34.40 28.57 -6.93
CA SER A 114 -34.21 29.26 -5.64
C SER A 114 -33.39 28.49 -4.60
N SER A 115 -32.96 27.26 -4.90
CA SER A 115 -32.03 26.51 -4.06
C SER A 115 -30.58 26.97 -4.32
N PRO A 116 -29.73 27.12 -3.30
CA PRO A 116 -28.32 27.42 -3.50
C PRO A 116 -27.62 26.22 -4.16
N SER A 117 -27.51 26.26 -5.49
CA SER A 117 -26.82 25.25 -6.29
C SER A 117 -25.34 25.61 -6.44
N ARG A 118 -24.48 24.59 -6.38
CA ARG A 118 -23.05 24.69 -6.68
C ARG A 118 -22.79 24.94 -8.17
N PHE A 119 -23.74 24.61 -9.03
CA PHE A 119 -23.60 24.65 -10.49
C PHE A 119 -24.34 25.84 -11.09
N LEU A 120 -23.84 26.32 -12.23
CA LEU A 120 -24.56 27.31 -13.01
C LEU A 120 -25.68 26.61 -13.79
N VAL A 121 -26.80 27.31 -14.02
CA VAL A 121 -27.94 26.77 -14.77
C VAL A 121 -27.55 26.33 -16.20
N ASN A 122 -26.53 26.97 -16.76
CA ASN A 122 -25.96 26.65 -18.08
C ASN A 122 -24.77 25.67 -18.04
N SER A 123 -24.50 25.05 -16.89
CA SER A 123 -23.52 23.96 -16.83
C SER A 123 -24.02 22.76 -17.63
N THR A 124 -23.11 22.14 -18.40
CA THR A 124 -23.45 20.94 -19.18
C THR A 124 -23.64 19.75 -18.27
N LEU A 125 -24.41 18.76 -18.70
CA LEU A 125 -24.60 17.51 -17.95
C LEU A 125 -23.27 16.76 -17.75
N GLU A 126 -22.31 16.88 -18.65
CA GLU A 126 -20.94 16.38 -18.47
C GLU A 126 -20.24 17.04 -17.27
N GLN A 127 -20.37 18.36 -17.10
CA GLN A 127 -19.83 19.08 -15.95
C GLN A 127 -20.51 18.66 -14.66
N LEU A 128 -21.84 18.53 -14.65
CA LEU A 128 -22.57 18.05 -13.48
C LEU A 128 -22.13 16.61 -13.13
N LEU A 129 -22.03 15.73 -14.13
CA LEU A 129 -21.64 14.33 -13.94
C LEU A 129 -20.20 14.18 -13.45
N SER A 130 -19.27 15.07 -13.85
CA SER A 130 -17.89 15.08 -13.34
C SER A 130 -17.79 15.26 -11.81
N GLU A 131 -18.87 15.78 -11.21
CA GLU A 131 -19.05 15.96 -9.76
C GLU A 131 -20.19 15.07 -9.23
N LEU A 132 -20.53 13.99 -9.96
CA LEU A 132 -21.58 13.02 -9.65
C LEU A 132 -22.98 13.62 -9.47
N MET A 133 -23.21 14.82 -10.04
CA MET A 133 -24.42 15.62 -9.85
C MET A 133 -24.71 15.95 -8.37
N ILE A 134 -23.69 15.92 -7.50
CA ILE A 134 -23.82 16.17 -6.07
C ILE A 134 -23.84 17.69 -5.82
N GLU A 135 -25.00 18.22 -5.41
CA GLU A 135 -25.13 19.64 -5.07
C GLU A 135 -24.48 19.99 -3.72
N GLN A 136 -24.57 19.10 -2.73
CA GLN A 136 -24.00 19.30 -1.40
C GLN A 136 -23.46 17.98 -0.81
N TRP A 137 -22.24 18.04 -0.25
CA TRP A 137 -21.70 16.98 0.57
C TRP A 137 -22.12 17.19 2.03
N ALA A 138 -23.00 16.35 2.55
CA ALA A 138 -23.23 16.26 3.99
C ALA A 138 -22.16 15.36 4.60
N VAL A 139 -21.03 15.94 5.01
CA VAL A 139 -20.00 15.20 5.74
C VAL A 139 -20.35 15.23 7.21
N THR A 140 -20.91 14.15 7.74
CA THR A 140 -21.04 13.93 9.19
C THR A 140 -19.77 13.28 9.71
N PRO A 141 -18.94 13.99 10.50
CA PRO A 141 -17.74 13.39 11.07
C PRO A 141 -18.15 12.44 12.19
N ILE A 142 -18.16 11.13 11.94
CA ILE A 142 -18.47 10.12 12.97
C ILE A 142 -17.21 9.81 13.80
N TYR A 143 -16.52 10.85 14.28
CA TYR A 143 -15.31 10.69 15.09
C TYR A 143 -15.62 10.03 16.45
N GLU A 144 -16.79 10.27 17.04
CA GLU A 144 -17.20 9.69 18.33
C GLU A 144 -17.29 8.16 18.31
N LYS A 145 -17.82 7.58 17.23
CA LYS A 145 -17.97 6.12 17.13
C LYS A 145 -16.60 5.43 16.99
N TYR A 146 -15.74 5.96 16.12
CA TYR A 146 -14.37 5.46 15.93
C TYR A 146 -13.54 5.55 17.22
N TYR A 147 -13.64 6.66 17.96
CA TYR A 147 -12.92 6.84 19.22
C TYR A 147 -13.45 5.93 20.35
N SER A 148 -14.76 5.65 20.36
CA SER A 148 -15.37 4.73 21.33
C SER A 148 -14.99 3.27 21.12
N GLU A 149 -14.72 2.87 19.86
CA GLU A 149 -14.36 1.50 19.48
C GLU A 149 -12.83 1.24 19.56
N CYS A 150 -12.00 2.29 19.46
CA CYS A 150 -10.53 2.18 19.46
C CYS A 150 -9.86 2.50 20.81
N GLN A 151 -10.51 2.31 21.97
CA GLN A 151 -9.88 2.63 23.26
C GLN A 151 -8.53 1.88 23.45
N PRO A 152 -7.39 2.59 23.59
CA PRO A 152 -6.15 1.96 24.03
C PRO A 152 -6.28 1.63 25.52
N LYS A 153 -6.06 0.35 25.89
CA LYS A 153 -6.24 -0.14 27.26
C LYS A 153 -5.24 0.39 28.30
N GLN A 154 -4.23 1.17 27.93
CA GLN A 154 -3.40 1.98 28.84
C GLN A 154 -2.32 2.71 28.03
N CYS A 155 -2.28 4.04 28.10
CA CYS A 155 -1.10 4.81 27.73
C CYS A 155 -0.43 5.29 29.01
N THR A 156 0.67 4.65 29.40
CA THR A 156 1.53 5.09 30.51
C THR A 156 2.55 6.10 29.99
N TYR A 157 2.37 7.38 30.32
CA TYR A 157 3.39 8.39 30.11
C TYR A 157 4.42 8.33 31.25
N THR A 158 5.66 7.99 30.92
CA THR A 158 6.79 8.14 31.84
C THR A 158 7.45 9.49 31.60
N TYR A 159 7.26 10.44 32.52
CA TYR A 159 8.04 11.67 32.54
C TYR A 159 9.47 11.34 32.99
N LYS A 160 10.45 11.47 32.09
CA LYS A 160 11.87 11.57 32.49
C LYS A 160 12.16 13.02 32.87
N THR A 161 12.25 13.28 34.17
CA THR A 161 12.76 14.54 34.70
C THR A 161 14.25 14.67 34.38
N LYS A 162 14.63 15.79 33.75
CA LYS A 162 16.02 16.23 33.66
C LYS A 162 16.51 16.57 35.07
N ASN A 163 17.34 15.71 35.65
CA ASN A 163 18.12 16.09 36.82
C ASN A 163 19.18 17.11 36.39
N ALA A 164 18.95 18.37 36.76
CA ALA A 164 19.93 19.44 36.69
C ALA A 164 21.09 19.13 37.66
N VAL A 165 22.31 19.21 37.15
CA VAL A 165 23.58 18.95 37.87
C VAL A 165 23.98 20.09 38.81
N ILE A 166 23.04 20.91 39.29
CA ILE A 166 23.36 22.02 40.20
C ILE A 166 23.14 21.60 41.65
N PHE A 167 23.99 20.71 42.16
CA PHE A 167 24.23 20.57 43.61
C PHE A 167 25.57 19.91 44.00
N ILE A 168 26.50 19.73 43.04
CA ILE A 168 27.82 19.12 43.32
C ILE A 168 28.92 20.17 43.55
N MET A 169 28.67 21.45 43.27
CA MET A 169 29.68 22.52 43.50
C MET A 169 29.71 23.08 44.94
N THR A 170 28.75 22.74 45.81
CA THR A 170 28.79 23.15 47.22
C THR A 170 29.52 22.17 48.13
N ALA A 171 29.82 20.94 47.67
CA ALA A 171 30.59 19.96 48.45
C ALA A 171 32.12 20.08 48.24
N ILE A 172 32.57 20.75 47.17
CA ILE A 172 34.01 20.90 46.86
C ILE A 172 34.63 22.12 47.56
N VAL A 173 33.83 23.08 48.05
CA VAL A 173 34.34 24.28 48.75
C VAL A 173 34.50 24.08 50.27
N GLY A 174 33.99 22.98 50.84
CA GLY A 174 34.13 22.68 52.28
C GLY A 174 35.44 22.02 52.71
N LEU A 175 36.33 21.65 51.77
CA LEU A 175 37.54 20.86 52.04
C LEU A 175 38.85 21.57 51.68
N VAL A 176 38.85 22.91 51.67
CA VAL A 176 40.07 23.72 51.67
C VAL A 176 40.03 24.69 52.85
N GLY A 177 40.30 24.15 54.03
CA GLY A 177 40.37 24.90 55.27
C GLY A 177 41.34 24.24 56.23
N GLY A 178 42.62 24.28 55.90
CA GLY A 178 43.66 23.80 56.81
C GLY A 178 44.92 23.35 56.10
N LEU A 179 45.64 24.28 55.46
CA LEU A 179 47.10 24.24 55.28
C LEU A 179 47.52 25.63 54.80
N LYS A 180 48.06 26.44 55.72
CA LYS A 180 48.70 27.72 55.43
C LYS A 180 50.21 27.57 55.67
N ASN A 181 50.98 27.93 54.64
CA ASN A 181 52.40 28.30 54.59
C ASN A 181 53.43 27.20 54.95
N ASP A 182 54.57 27.02 54.27
CA ASP A 182 55.33 27.91 53.38
C ASP A 182 55.82 27.17 52.13
N VAL A 183 55.69 27.83 50.98
CA VAL A 183 56.46 27.51 49.77
C VAL A 183 57.50 28.60 49.62
N ASN A 184 58.77 28.23 49.73
CA ASN A 184 59.79 28.78 48.85
C ASN A 184 60.96 27.81 48.69
N THR A 185 61.49 27.86 47.46
CA THR A 185 62.76 27.28 46.98
C THR A 185 62.83 25.76 46.87
N VAL A 186 62.41 25.27 45.70
CA VAL A 186 62.88 24.03 45.10
C VAL A 186 64.31 24.24 44.64
N GLN A 187 65.25 23.53 45.28
CA GLN A 187 66.48 23.12 44.62
C GLN A 187 66.71 21.64 44.85
N THR A 188 67.13 21.00 43.77
CA THR A 188 67.26 19.57 43.51
C THR A 188 68.11 18.82 44.54
N ASN A 189 67.50 17.84 45.20
CA ASN A 189 67.99 16.48 45.43
C ASN A 189 67.25 15.89 46.63
N SER A 190 66.51 14.79 46.46
CA SER A 190 66.63 13.61 47.33
C SER A 190 65.48 12.59 47.12
N PHE A 191 65.64 11.69 46.16
CA PHE A 191 64.85 10.44 46.14
C PHE A 191 65.27 9.50 47.29
N SER A 192 66.48 9.67 47.85
CA SER A 192 67.01 8.86 48.96
C SER A 192 66.43 9.22 50.33
N GLN A 193 66.02 10.47 50.57
CA GLN A 193 65.38 10.90 51.83
C GLN A 193 63.91 10.49 51.90
N ILE A 194 63.20 10.49 50.77
CA ILE A 194 61.81 10.00 50.68
C ILE A 194 61.80 8.46 50.81
N SER A 195 62.72 7.76 50.16
CA SER A 195 62.93 6.31 50.32
C SER A 195 63.22 5.93 51.78
N ASN A 196 64.13 6.63 52.46
CA ASN A 196 64.44 6.36 53.87
C ASN A 196 63.29 6.67 54.84
N LYS A 197 62.47 7.69 54.57
CA LYS A 197 61.24 7.97 55.34
C LYS A 197 60.16 6.91 55.11
N LEU A 198 59.98 6.43 53.87
CA LEU A 198 59.08 5.32 53.55
C LEU A 198 59.55 3.99 54.17
N TRP A 199 60.87 3.76 54.25
CA TRP A 199 61.44 2.55 54.85
C TRP A 199 61.23 2.44 56.37
N LYS A 200 61.09 3.59 57.05
CA LYS A 200 60.79 3.69 58.49
C LYS A 200 59.29 3.85 58.79
N LEU A 201 58.44 3.94 57.76
CA LEU A 201 57.00 4.12 57.92
C LEU A 201 56.38 2.88 58.58
N ASN A 202 55.65 3.09 59.67
CA ASN A 202 54.90 2.05 60.37
C ASN A 202 53.46 2.52 60.56
N LEU A 203 52.58 2.16 59.62
CA LEU A 203 51.14 2.48 59.65
C LEU A 203 50.37 1.68 60.70
N PHE A 204 51.00 0.69 61.33
CA PHE A 204 50.41 -0.22 62.31
C PHE A 204 51.14 -0.21 63.66
N ALA A 205 51.75 0.92 64.03
CA ALA A 205 52.47 1.06 65.30
C ALA A 205 51.57 0.79 66.51
N SER A 206 52.02 -0.07 67.42
CA SER A 206 51.40 -0.28 68.73
C SER A 206 51.53 0.96 69.63
N VAL A 207 50.55 1.18 70.51
CA VAL A 207 50.56 2.27 71.49
C VAL A 207 50.30 1.70 72.89
N PRO A 208 51.24 1.82 73.85
CA PRO A 208 52.58 2.42 73.69
C PRO A 208 53.48 1.62 72.73
N PRO A 209 54.54 2.23 72.15
CA PRO A 209 55.39 1.60 71.14
C PRO A 209 55.97 0.28 71.66
N SER A 210 55.75 -0.83 70.94
CA SER A 210 56.32 -2.11 71.32
C SER A 210 57.85 -2.06 71.34
N THR A 211 58.44 -2.53 72.44
CA THR A 211 59.89 -2.73 72.61
C THR A 211 60.35 -4.09 72.10
N ASN A 212 59.42 -4.96 71.69
CA ASN A 212 59.70 -6.30 71.20
C ASN A 212 60.04 -6.27 69.70
N GLU A 213 61.22 -6.76 69.35
CA GLU A 213 61.76 -6.71 67.99
C GLU A 213 60.91 -7.51 66.98
N ASN A 214 60.26 -8.60 67.41
CA ASN A 214 59.35 -9.37 66.57
C ASN A 214 58.05 -8.63 66.25
N ASP A 215 57.54 -7.85 67.20
CA ASP A 215 56.31 -7.07 67.01
C ASP A 215 56.57 -5.88 66.08
N LEU A 216 57.68 -5.15 66.30
CA LEU A 216 58.15 -4.09 65.39
C LEU A 216 58.36 -4.60 63.95
N ARG A 217 58.86 -5.82 63.79
CA ARG A 217 59.03 -6.46 62.48
C ARG A 217 57.67 -6.77 61.83
N ASN A 218 56.72 -7.31 62.58
CA ASN A 218 55.37 -7.62 62.09
C ASN A 218 54.58 -6.35 61.71
N GLU A 219 54.72 -5.27 62.47
CA GLU A 219 54.07 -3.98 62.19
C GLU A 219 54.63 -3.33 60.91
N ARG A 220 55.96 -3.35 60.71
CA ARG A 220 56.60 -2.87 59.48
C ARG A 220 56.26 -3.76 58.28
N MET A 221 56.19 -5.08 58.47
CA MET A 221 55.77 -6.03 57.42
C MET A 221 54.31 -5.81 57.01
N SER A 222 53.42 -5.57 57.99
CA SER A 222 52.02 -5.21 57.76
C SER A 222 51.90 -3.90 56.99
N THR A 223 52.72 -2.91 57.32
CA THR A 223 52.75 -1.63 56.60
C THR A 223 53.12 -1.81 55.12
N ARG A 224 54.11 -2.66 54.82
CA ARG A 224 54.55 -2.93 53.44
C ARG A 224 53.53 -3.72 52.63
N ILE A 225 52.96 -4.77 53.22
CA ILE A 225 51.92 -5.58 52.58
C ILE A 225 50.68 -4.74 52.34
N PHE A 226 50.29 -3.89 53.29
CA PHE A 226 49.20 -2.94 53.13
C PHE A 226 49.42 -2.00 51.95
N ILE A 227 50.57 -1.31 51.88
CA ILE A 227 50.87 -0.39 50.79
C ILE A 227 50.89 -1.11 49.44
N PHE A 228 51.53 -2.28 49.36
CA PHE A 228 51.62 -3.06 48.13
C PHE A 228 50.25 -3.52 47.62
N VAL A 229 49.45 -4.14 48.49
CA VAL A 229 48.12 -4.64 48.13
C VAL A 229 47.17 -3.49 47.81
N PHE A 230 47.27 -2.37 48.53
CA PHE A 230 46.47 -1.17 48.26
C PHE A 230 46.77 -0.58 46.88
N VAL A 231 48.05 -0.40 46.54
CA VAL A 231 48.46 0.11 45.22
C VAL A 231 48.07 -0.86 44.10
N LEU A 232 48.28 -2.16 44.28
CA LEU A 232 47.91 -3.18 43.28
C LEU A 232 46.40 -3.24 43.03
N SER A 233 45.60 -3.10 44.09
CA SER A 233 44.14 -3.06 44.00
C SER A 233 43.66 -1.80 43.27
N LEU A 234 44.27 -0.65 43.52
CA LEU A 234 43.96 0.59 42.80
C LEU A 234 44.27 0.50 41.31
N ILE A 235 45.42 -0.08 40.95
CA ILE A 235 45.80 -0.29 39.55
C ILE A 235 44.80 -1.23 38.85
N THR A 236 44.40 -2.33 39.50
CA THR A 236 43.43 -3.28 38.95
C THR A 236 42.06 -2.64 38.72
N ILE A 237 41.58 -1.83 39.68
CA ILE A 237 40.30 -1.11 39.58
C ILE A 237 40.36 -0.06 38.46
N LEU A 238 41.45 0.70 38.37
CA LEU A 238 41.71 1.66 37.29
C LEU A 238 41.63 0.99 35.92
N PHE A 239 42.30 -0.16 35.77
CA PHE A 239 42.31 -0.91 34.53
C PHE A 239 40.90 -1.41 34.17
N TYR A 240 40.17 -1.99 35.13
CA TYR A 240 38.80 -2.47 34.93
C TYR A 240 37.84 -1.37 34.47
N TYR A 241 37.79 -0.22 35.16
CA TYR A 241 36.90 0.89 34.79
C TYR A 241 37.28 1.57 33.48
N SER A 242 38.54 1.46 33.04
CA SER A 242 39.01 1.97 31.74
C SER A 242 38.59 1.11 30.55
N LEU A 243 38.19 -0.14 30.79
CA LEU A 243 37.80 -1.11 29.77
C LEU A 243 36.27 -1.22 29.58
N ILE A 244 35.48 -0.70 30.52
CA ILE A 244 34.01 -0.71 30.41
C ILE A 244 33.54 0.38 29.42
N ASN A 245 32.69 -0.05 28.48
CA ASN A 245 31.99 0.85 27.56
C ASN A 245 30.58 1.16 28.11
N VAL A 246 30.20 2.44 28.09
CA VAL A 246 28.88 2.93 28.47
C VAL A 246 28.13 3.38 27.22
N THR A 247 26.84 3.06 27.14
CA THR A 247 25.96 3.52 26.08
C THR A 247 25.39 4.89 26.44
N ILE A 248 25.59 5.89 25.58
CA ILE A 248 25.06 7.24 25.75
C ILE A 248 23.93 7.46 24.74
N THR A 249 22.79 7.97 25.20
CA THR A 249 21.69 8.43 24.33
C THR A 249 21.77 9.95 24.18
N VAL A 250 21.80 10.43 22.94
CA VAL A 250 21.79 11.87 22.61
C VAL A 250 20.50 12.20 21.90
N THR A 251 19.83 13.27 22.33
CA THR A 251 18.64 13.84 21.69
C THR A 251 19.00 15.18 21.06
N ARG A 252 18.63 15.37 19.79
CA ARG A 252 18.71 16.65 19.07
C ARG A 252 17.30 17.13 18.78
N GLU A 253 16.97 18.34 19.19
CA GLU A 253 15.68 18.99 18.93
C GLU A 253 15.72 19.69 17.57
N HIS A 254 14.64 19.59 16.81
CA HIS A 254 14.39 20.26 15.51
C HIS A 254 15.59 20.22 14.54
N PRO A 255 16.10 19.03 14.18
CA PRO A 255 17.23 18.94 13.27
C PRO A 255 16.86 19.45 11.88
N SER A 256 17.77 20.20 11.26
CA SER A 256 17.71 20.52 9.83
C SER A 256 18.00 19.28 8.99
N PHE A 257 17.61 19.30 7.71
CA PHE A 257 17.89 18.20 6.77
C PHE A 257 19.39 17.87 6.69
N ASN A 258 20.26 18.88 6.63
CA ASN A 258 21.71 18.69 6.60
C ASN A 258 22.25 18.08 7.90
N GLU A 259 21.72 18.49 9.07
CA GLU A 259 22.11 17.89 10.35
C GLU A 259 21.64 16.44 10.46
N TYR A 260 20.41 16.14 10.03
CA TYR A 260 19.93 14.77 9.95
C TYR A 260 20.83 13.90 9.07
N ARG A 261 21.21 14.40 7.89
CA ARG A 261 22.10 13.67 6.97
C ARG A 261 23.43 13.33 7.64
N GLN A 262 24.06 14.29 8.30
CA GLN A 262 25.31 14.06 9.04
C GLN A 262 25.13 13.03 10.17
N LEU A 263 24.05 13.14 10.94
CA LEU A 263 23.73 12.20 12.01
C LEU A 263 23.47 10.79 11.48
N TYR A 264 22.79 10.67 10.34
CA TYR A 264 22.51 9.39 9.69
C TYR A 264 23.81 8.73 9.23
N GLU A 265 24.70 9.47 8.55
CA GLU A 265 26.02 8.95 8.13
C GLU A 265 26.85 8.39 9.30
N MET A 266 26.79 9.04 10.47
CA MET A 266 27.53 8.60 11.66
C MET A 266 26.82 7.53 12.51
N HIS A 267 25.49 7.54 12.56
CA HIS A 267 24.70 6.83 13.58
C HIS A 267 23.44 6.12 13.04
N HIS A 268 23.36 5.82 11.74
CA HIS A 268 22.17 5.24 11.10
C HIS A 268 21.54 4.03 11.83
N HIS A 269 22.32 3.16 12.47
CA HIS A 269 21.80 1.97 13.16
C HIS A 269 20.95 2.27 14.41
N THR A 270 21.13 3.43 15.04
CA THR A 270 20.46 3.76 16.31
C THR A 270 19.73 5.10 16.25
N LEU A 271 19.79 5.80 15.11
CA LEU A 271 19.14 7.09 14.89
C LEU A 271 17.65 6.90 14.62
N THR A 272 16.82 7.49 15.49
CA THR A 272 15.36 7.51 15.34
C THR A 272 14.86 8.94 15.39
N CYS A 273 14.09 9.33 14.39
CA CYS A 273 13.56 10.69 14.23
C CYS A 273 12.04 10.62 14.01
N PRO A 274 11.19 10.68 15.05
CA PRO A 274 9.74 10.67 14.87
C PRO A 274 9.24 11.85 14.02
N CYS A 275 8.39 11.57 13.03
CA CYS A 275 7.75 12.60 12.21
C CYS A 275 6.65 13.31 12.99
N THR A 276 6.41 14.59 12.68
CA THR A 276 5.21 15.30 13.16
C THR A 276 4.01 15.05 12.28
N LYS A 277 4.22 14.94 10.97
CA LYS A 277 3.22 14.54 9.97
C LYS A 277 3.51 13.10 9.56
N VAL A 278 2.62 12.17 9.92
CA VAL A 278 2.81 10.74 9.67
C VAL A 278 2.34 10.28 8.29
N SER A 279 1.70 11.16 7.52
CA SER A 279 1.14 10.87 6.22
C SER A 279 1.29 12.06 5.28
N THR A 280 1.90 11.82 4.12
CA THR A 280 2.22 12.86 3.12
C THR A 280 1.78 12.42 1.73
N ASN A 281 1.05 13.26 1.00
CA ASN A 281 0.65 12.93 -0.37
C ASN A 281 1.88 12.85 -1.30
N TYR A 282 1.91 11.88 -2.22
CA TYR A 282 3.01 11.75 -3.18
C TYR A 282 3.26 13.03 -3.98
N LYS A 283 2.21 13.79 -4.27
CA LYS A 283 2.28 15.07 -5.01
C LYS A 283 3.26 16.09 -4.41
N GLU A 284 3.48 16.05 -3.10
CA GLU A 284 4.31 17.06 -2.41
C GLU A 284 5.81 16.88 -2.68
N PHE A 285 6.26 15.64 -2.92
CA PHE A 285 7.69 15.31 -3.04
C PHE A 285 8.07 14.56 -4.33
N LEU A 286 7.09 14.18 -5.16
CA LEU A 286 7.30 13.41 -6.38
C LEU A 286 6.69 14.12 -7.60
N GLN A 287 7.48 14.26 -8.66
CA GLN A 287 7.02 14.74 -9.96
C GLN A 287 7.22 13.66 -11.02
N VAL A 288 6.13 13.29 -11.71
CA VAL A 288 6.10 12.33 -12.81
C VAL A 288 5.71 13.04 -14.10
N THR A 289 6.49 12.85 -15.16
CA THR A 289 6.23 13.32 -16.52
C THR A 289 6.46 12.18 -17.51
N TYR A 290 5.88 12.27 -18.71
CA TYR A 290 5.96 11.23 -19.72
C TYR A 290 6.01 11.80 -21.14
N THR A 291 6.48 10.99 -22.07
CA THR A 291 6.44 11.26 -23.52
C THR A 291 5.74 10.09 -24.21
N LEU A 292 4.78 10.42 -25.08
CA LEU A 292 4.05 9.42 -25.88
C LEU A 292 4.81 9.11 -27.18
N HIS A 293 4.50 7.97 -27.77
CA HIS A 293 4.98 7.54 -29.06
C HIS A 293 4.69 8.59 -30.14
N GLN A 294 5.63 8.80 -31.06
CA GLN A 294 5.60 9.88 -32.05
C GLN A 294 4.32 9.94 -32.90
N MET A 295 3.67 8.79 -33.11
CA MET A 295 2.37 8.73 -33.80
C MET A 295 1.30 9.59 -33.10
N CYS A 296 1.29 9.62 -31.76
CA CYS A 296 0.34 10.41 -30.96
C CYS A 296 0.60 11.92 -30.98
N SER A 297 1.64 12.38 -31.67
CA SER A 297 1.93 13.79 -31.94
C SER A 297 2.07 14.08 -33.45
N SER A 298 1.78 13.10 -34.30
CA SER A 298 1.92 13.20 -35.75
C SER A 298 0.65 13.75 -36.42
N VAL A 299 0.80 14.17 -37.67
CA VAL A 299 -0.34 14.60 -38.52
C VAL A 299 -1.36 13.48 -38.76
N LEU A 300 -0.96 12.20 -38.64
CA LEU A 300 -1.80 11.03 -38.90
C LEU A 300 -2.98 10.87 -37.93
N ILE A 301 -3.02 11.63 -36.84
CA ILE A 301 -4.11 11.61 -35.87
C ILE A 301 -4.84 12.95 -35.76
N THR A 302 -4.73 13.80 -36.79
CA THR A 302 -5.36 15.13 -36.83
C THR A 302 -6.62 15.13 -37.68
N ASP A 303 -7.54 16.05 -37.37
CA ASP A 303 -8.79 16.21 -38.13
C ASP A 303 -8.52 16.54 -39.62
N GLU A 304 -7.48 17.32 -39.92
CA GLU A 304 -7.06 17.64 -41.30
C GLU A 304 -6.72 16.37 -42.10
N TRP A 305 -6.04 15.40 -41.48
CA TRP A 305 -5.75 14.12 -42.13
C TRP A 305 -7.01 13.27 -42.33
N PHE A 306 -7.91 13.26 -41.35
CA PHE A 306 -9.17 12.54 -41.48
C PHE A 306 -10.03 13.12 -42.61
N GLU A 307 -10.06 14.45 -42.73
CA GLU A 307 -10.77 15.15 -43.81
C GLU A 307 -10.16 14.85 -45.17
N TYR A 308 -8.83 14.86 -45.28
CA TYR A 308 -8.12 14.48 -46.50
C TYR A 308 -8.46 13.06 -46.95
N LEU A 309 -8.47 12.10 -46.02
CA LEU A 309 -8.88 10.71 -46.31
C LEU A 309 -10.38 10.57 -46.61
N SER A 310 -11.21 11.52 -46.16
CA SER A 310 -12.66 11.49 -46.38
C SER A 310 -13.09 12.01 -47.76
N TYR A 311 -12.19 12.69 -48.49
CA TYR A 311 -12.49 13.30 -49.78
C TYR A 311 -12.71 12.21 -50.84
N ARG A 312 -13.99 11.87 -51.06
CA ARG A 312 -14.43 10.84 -52.02
C ARG A 312 -14.21 11.30 -53.46
N SER A 313 -13.72 10.40 -54.31
CA SER A 313 -14.22 10.35 -55.69
C SER A 313 -15.62 9.75 -55.66
N ASP A 314 -16.56 10.27 -56.43
CA ASP A 314 -17.98 9.87 -56.51
C ASP A 314 -18.26 8.39 -56.92
N ASP A 315 -17.26 7.50 -56.87
CA ASP A 315 -17.38 6.10 -57.24
C ASP A 315 -17.93 5.26 -56.07
N ASN A 316 -19.26 5.11 -56.04
CA ASN A 316 -20.03 4.40 -55.00
C ASN A 316 -19.90 2.86 -55.03
N GLN A 317 -18.75 2.31 -55.43
CA GLN A 317 -18.52 0.85 -55.56
C GLN A 317 -17.16 0.38 -55.00
N VAL A 318 -16.69 1.04 -53.94
CA VAL A 318 -15.44 0.67 -53.29
C VAL A 318 -15.67 -0.50 -52.32
N HIS A 319 -14.82 -1.54 -52.38
CA HIS A 319 -14.89 -2.71 -51.51
C HIS A 319 -14.60 -2.34 -50.04
N SER A 320 -15.14 -3.08 -49.08
CA SER A 320 -15.13 -2.73 -47.64
C SER A 320 -13.73 -2.71 -47.01
N ASP A 321 -12.72 -3.26 -47.69
CA ASP A 321 -11.31 -3.32 -47.29
C ASP A 321 -10.41 -2.38 -48.10
N ASP A 322 -10.97 -1.56 -49.00
CA ASP A 322 -10.18 -0.58 -49.73
C ASP A 322 -9.71 0.52 -48.79
N PHE A 323 -8.43 0.90 -48.86
CA PHE A 323 -7.87 1.96 -48.02
C PHE A 323 -8.61 3.29 -48.16
N ARG A 324 -9.11 3.63 -49.35
CA ARG A 324 -9.87 4.87 -49.56
C ARG A 324 -11.23 4.84 -48.87
N TRP A 325 -11.72 3.66 -48.50
CA TRP A 325 -12.96 3.48 -47.75
C TRP A 325 -12.72 3.39 -46.23
N ILE A 326 -11.74 2.58 -45.81
CA ILE A 326 -11.52 2.24 -44.39
C ILE A 326 -10.42 3.07 -43.71
N GLY A 327 -9.54 3.71 -44.48
CA GLY A 327 -8.36 4.42 -43.99
C GLY A 327 -8.70 5.49 -42.96
N GLN A 328 -9.69 6.33 -43.22
CA GLN A 328 -10.13 7.36 -42.27
C GLN A 328 -10.49 6.76 -40.90
N ALA A 329 -11.26 5.67 -40.90
CA ALA A 329 -11.71 5.03 -39.66
C ALA A 329 -10.56 4.38 -38.90
N LEU A 330 -9.56 3.82 -39.62
CA LEU A 330 -8.35 3.29 -39.01
C LEU A 330 -7.57 4.40 -38.30
N PHE A 331 -7.33 5.54 -38.94
CA PHE A 331 -6.60 6.64 -38.33
C PHE A 331 -7.36 7.33 -37.18
N GLN A 332 -8.69 7.40 -37.26
CA GLN A 332 -9.51 7.79 -36.12
C GLN A 332 -9.42 6.80 -34.96
N SER A 333 -9.30 5.50 -35.26
CA SER A 333 -9.04 4.47 -34.24
C SER A 333 -7.66 4.67 -33.61
N PHE A 334 -6.64 5.05 -34.38
CA PHE A 334 -5.30 5.34 -33.86
C PHE A 334 -5.31 6.57 -32.93
N HIS A 335 -5.99 7.63 -33.34
CA HIS A 335 -6.22 8.82 -32.52
C HIS A 335 -6.95 8.46 -31.22
N THR A 336 -7.98 7.62 -31.32
CA THR A 336 -8.75 7.11 -30.19
C THR A 336 -7.86 6.38 -29.20
N VAL A 337 -6.98 5.49 -29.67
CA VAL A 337 -6.03 4.74 -28.84
C VAL A 337 -5.05 5.68 -28.12
N CYS A 338 -4.52 6.70 -28.82
CA CYS A 338 -3.68 7.74 -28.20
C CYS A 338 -4.40 8.52 -27.10
N ASN A 339 -5.65 8.93 -27.35
CA ASN A 339 -6.46 9.65 -26.36
C ASN A 339 -6.79 8.78 -25.15
N MET A 340 -7.12 7.51 -25.35
CA MET A 340 -7.34 6.57 -24.25
C MET A 340 -6.10 6.45 -23.38
N ALA A 341 -4.93 6.21 -23.99
CA ALA A 341 -3.68 6.14 -23.25
C ALA A 341 -3.41 7.42 -22.44
N LYS A 342 -3.53 8.59 -23.07
CA LYS A 342 -3.35 9.89 -22.42
C LYS A 342 -4.30 10.10 -21.24
N GLN A 343 -5.59 9.79 -21.42
CA GLN A 343 -6.60 9.93 -20.38
C GLN A 343 -6.34 8.95 -19.23
N THR A 344 -6.04 7.69 -19.52
CA THR A 344 -5.68 6.68 -18.51
C THR A 344 -4.48 7.12 -17.68
N ILE A 345 -3.43 7.67 -18.31
CA ILE A 345 -2.27 8.18 -17.59
C ILE A 345 -2.68 9.34 -16.68
N SER A 346 -3.49 10.28 -17.18
CA SER A 346 -3.97 11.43 -16.40
C SER A 346 -4.76 10.99 -15.16
N ASP A 347 -5.73 10.08 -15.34
CA ASP A 347 -6.59 9.60 -14.26
C ASP A 347 -5.80 8.80 -13.24
N SER A 348 -4.94 7.89 -13.71
CA SER A 348 -4.06 7.09 -12.85
C SER A 348 -3.11 7.99 -12.06
N LEU A 349 -2.59 9.06 -12.66
CA LEU A 349 -1.66 9.98 -12.02
C LEU A 349 -2.38 10.84 -10.96
N SER A 350 -3.60 11.29 -11.25
CA SER A 350 -4.45 11.99 -10.29
C SER A 350 -4.70 11.13 -9.04
N GLN A 351 -5.06 9.85 -9.25
CA GLN A 351 -5.23 8.89 -8.17
C GLN A 351 -3.93 8.67 -7.38
N PHE A 352 -2.83 8.40 -8.08
CA PHE A 352 -1.52 8.17 -7.44
C PHE A 352 -1.06 9.39 -6.61
N TYR A 353 -1.27 10.60 -7.10
CA TYR A 353 -0.93 11.83 -6.36
C TYR A 353 -1.81 12.08 -5.14
N SER A 354 -3.02 11.50 -5.09
CA SER A 354 -3.86 11.51 -3.90
C SER A 354 -3.46 10.45 -2.85
N ASN A 355 -2.67 9.45 -3.24
CA ASN A 355 -2.18 8.42 -2.33
C ASN A 355 -1.18 9.01 -1.32
N GLN A 356 -1.16 8.39 -0.14
CA GLN A 356 -0.38 8.83 0.99
C GLN A 356 0.84 7.93 1.23
N TYR A 357 2.00 8.56 1.38
CA TYR A 357 3.21 7.97 1.92
C TYR A 357 3.21 8.08 3.45
N ILE A 358 3.10 6.93 4.14
CA ILE A 358 2.85 6.86 5.58
C ILE A 358 4.12 6.43 6.32
N THR A 359 4.62 7.29 7.21
CA THR A 359 5.83 7.01 8.01
C THR A 359 5.72 7.64 9.39
N THR A 360 5.94 6.85 10.45
CA THR A 360 5.92 7.35 11.84
C THR A 360 7.25 8.01 12.26
N SER A 361 8.34 7.69 11.56
CA SER A 361 9.66 8.29 11.70
C SER A 361 10.27 8.58 10.34
N VAL A 362 11.26 9.49 10.31
CA VAL A 362 12.03 9.81 9.10
C VAL A 362 12.59 8.53 8.53
N THR A 363 12.12 8.19 7.35
CA THR A 363 12.54 7.00 6.61
C THR A 363 13.92 7.25 6.00
N SER A 364 14.80 6.24 6.01
CA SER A 364 16.12 6.38 5.40
C SER A 364 16.03 6.66 3.91
N PHE A 365 17.05 7.31 3.34
CA PHE A 365 17.09 7.58 1.90
C PHE A 365 16.93 6.31 1.05
N GLU A 366 17.56 5.20 1.45
CA GLU A 366 17.45 3.90 0.77
C GLU A 366 16.02 3.36 0.82
N LEU A 367 15.40 3.33 2.01
CA LEU A 367 14.04 2.83 2.17
C LEU A 367 13.02 3.73 1.47
N PHE A 368 13.19 5.06 1.52
CA PHE A 368 12.38 6.01 0.78
C PHE A 368 12.45 5.77 -0.73
N THR A 369 13.66 5.55 -1.25
CA THR A 369 13.86 5.29 -2.68
C THR A 369 13.20 3.99 -3.11
N LEU A 370 13.36 2.92 -2.32
CA LEU A 370 12.73 1.63 -2.59
C LEU A 370 11.20 1.71 -2.54
N GLN A 371 10.64 2.33 -1.51
CA GLN A 371 9.18 2.45 -1.36
C GLN A 371 8.56 3.35 -2.45
N THR A 372 9.23 4.45 -2.79
CA THR A 372 8.78 5.34 -3.87
C THR A 372 8.83 4.63 -5.22
N LYS A 373 9.92 3.89 -5.49
CA LYS A 373 10.04 3.09 -6.72
C LYS A 373 8.97 2.00 -6.80
N SER A 374 8.79 1.23 -5.74
CA SER A 374 7.76 0.18 -5.66
C SER A 374 6.35 0.74 -5.93
N SER A 375 6.04 1.90 -5.33
CA SER A 375 4.75 2.57 -5.52
C SER A 375 4.58 3.13 -6.95
N LEU A 376 5.65 3.63 -7.57
CA LEU A 376 5.67 4.07 -8.97
C LEU A 376 5.45 2.91 -9.93
N ASP A 377 6.18 1.81 -9.74
CA ASP A 377 6.08 0.60 -10.55
C ASP A 377 4.65 0.04 -10.47
N GLN A 378 4.04 0.04 -9.28
CA GLN A 378 2.65 -0.33 -9.07
C GLN A 378 1.68 0.63 -9.80
N PHE A 379 1.85 1.95 -9.66
CA PHE A 379 1.04 2.94 -10.37
C PHE A 379 1.07 2.73 -11.89
N MET A 380 2.26 2.52 -12.47
CA MET A 380 2.42 2.29 -13.90
C MET A 380 1.76 0.98 -14.36
N SER A 381 1.78 -0.06 -13.52
CA SER A 381 1.15 -1.35 -13.80
C SER A 381 -0.39 -1.29 -13.77
N ILE A 382 -0.95 -0.58 -12.79
CA ILE A 382 -2.41 -0.42 -12.62
C ILE A 382 -3.03 0.27 -13.83
N GLY A 383 -2.41 1.36 -14.31
CA GLY A 383 -2.92 2.10 -15.48
C GLY A 383 -3.03 1.21 -16.73
N LYS A 384 -2.01 0.39 -17.00
CA LYS A 384 -2.00 -0.56 -18.13
C LYS A 384 -3.12 -1.60 -18.01
N THR A 385 -3.23 -2.22 -16.84
CA THR A 385 -4.19 -3.29 -16.58
C THR A 385 -5.63 -2.80 -16.72
N ASN A 386 -5.94 -1.64 -16.12
CA ASN A 386 -7.29 -1.07 -16.17
C ASN A 386 -7.71 -0.69 -17.60
N LEU A 387 -6.80 -0.14 -18.39
CA LEU A 387 -7.07 0.21 -19.78
C LEU A 387 -7.44 -1.05 -20.60
N PHE A 388 -6.65 -2.12 -20.50
CA PHE A 388 -6.93 -3.33 -21.24
C PHE A 388 -8.19 -4.06 -20.79
N LEU A 389 -8.46 -4.10 -19.49
CA LEU A 389 -9.70 -4.70 -18.99
C LEU A 389 -10.91 -3.96 -19.55
N ALA A 390 -10.89 -2.63 -19.57
CA ALA A 390 -11.97 -1.84 -20.16
C ALA A 390 -12.07 -2.03 -21.69
N LEU A 391 -10.94 -2.06 -22.39
CA LEU A 391 -10.88 -2.31 -23.84
C LEU A 391 -11.49 -3.67 -24.20
N ASP A 392 -11.01 -4.73 -23.54
CA ASP A 392 -11.44 -6.10 -23.76
C ASP A 392 -12.94 -6.25 -23.46
N LEU A 393 -13.42 -5.62 -22.38
CA LEU A 393 -14.83 -5.61 -22.03
C LEU A 393 -15.70 -4.95 -23.13
N ILE A 394 -15.30 -3.80 -23.67
CA ILE A 394 -16.04 -3.09 -24.72
C ILE A 394 -16.00 -3.87 -26.04
N GLN A 395 -14.83 -4.39 -26.41
CA GLN A 395 -14.65 -5.21 -27.60
C GLN A 395 -15.53 -6.47 -27.53
N ASN A 396 -15.40 -7.25 -26.47
CA ASN A 396 -16.13 -8.49 -26.26
C ASN A 396 -17.65 -8.27 -26.25
N THR A 397 -18.13 -7.22 -25.59
CA THR A 397 -19.58 -6.89 -25.57
C THR A 397 -20.09 -6.39 -26.93
N THR A 398 -19.29 -5.62 -27.67
CA THR A 398 -19.61 -5.18 -29.04
C THR A 398 -19.74 -6.39 -29.96
N GLY A 399 -18.78 -7.32 -29.88
CA GLY A 399 -18.76 -8.56 -30.65
C GLY A 399 -19.92 -9.49 -30.31
N ALA A 400 -20.13 -9.79 -29.02
CA ALA A 400 -21.16 -10.71 -28.56
C ALA A 400 -22.59 -10.21 -28.83
N ASN A 401 -22.80 -8.89 -28.92
CA ASN A 401 -24.08 -8.32 -29.37
C ASN A 401 -24.17 -8.11 -30.89
N TYR A 402 -23.11 -8.43 -31.65
CA TYR A 402 -23.04 -8.28 -33.10
C TYR A 402 -23.45 -6.88 -33.57
N LEU A 403 -22.91 -5.84 -32.93
CA LEU A 403 -23.31 -4.46 -33.21
C LEU A 403 -22.92 -4.02 -34.63
N LEU A 404 -23.86 -3.39 -35.34
CA LEU A 404 -23.77 -3.09 -36.77
C LEU A 404 -22.79 -1.92 -37.07
N SER A 405 -21.81 -2.10 -37.97
CA SER A 405 -20.84 -1.04 -38.35
C SER A 405 -21.18 -0.31 -39.65
N ALA A 406 -21.28 1.02 -39.64
CA ALA A 406 -21.49 1.85 -40.84
C ALA A 406 -20.47 1.63 -41.97
N ARG A 407 -19.30 1.05 -41.66
CA ARG A 407 -18.25 0.72 -42.62
C ARG A 407 -18.50 -0.55 -43.42
N LYS A 408 -19.58 -1.28 -43.12
CA LYS A 408 -19.99 -2.54 -43.78
C LYS A 408 -18.92 -3.63 -43.69
N THR A 409 -18.16 -3.63 -42.61
CA THR A 409 -17.06 -4.58 -42.37
C THR A 409 -17.53 -5.87 -41.70
N ASN A 410 -18.66 -5.83 -40.98
CA ASN A 410 -19.23 -6.97 -40.25
C ASN A 410 -20.64 -7.39 -40.70
N TYR A 411 -21.15 -6.84 -41.81
CA TYR A 411 -22.44 -7.26 -42.38
C TYR A 411 -22.52 -7.01 -43.88
N TYR A 412 -23.49 -7.66 -44.52
CA TYR A 412 -23.93 -7.37 -45.88
C TYR A 412 -25.45 -7.51 -45.94
N PHE A 413 -26.16 -6.44 -46.31
CA PHE A 413 -27.61 -6.44 -46.46
C PHE A 413 -27.98 -6.49 -47.94
N TYR A 414 -28.77 -7.50 -48.32
CA TYR A 414 -29.31 -7.62 -49.66
C TYR A 414 -30.84 -7.73 -49.60
N HIS A 415 -31.54 -6.76 -50.20
CA HIS A 415 -33.00 -6.73 -50.18
C HIS A 415 -33.59 -7.55 -51.35
N ARG A 416 -34.41 -8.58 -51.07
CA ARG A 416 -35.05 -9.44 -52.08
C ARG A 416 -36.56 -9.62 -51.80
N TYR A 417 -37.43 -9.19 -52.72
CA TYR A 417 -38.88 -9.47 -52.71
C TYR A 417 -39.72 -9.02 -51.48
N TYR A 418 -39.69 -7.72 -51.16
CA TYR A 418 -40.53 -7.07 -50.12
C TYR A 418 -40.29 -7.51 -48.67
N THR A 419 -39.38 -8.46 -48.42
CA THR A 419 -38.84 -8.84 -47.11
C THR A 419 -37.31 -8.66 -47.12
N PHE A 420 -36.72 -8.13 -46.04
CA PHE A 420 -35.26 -8.11 -45.88
C PHE A 420 -34.80 -9.51 -45.49
N ASP A 421 -34.62 -10.39 -46.48
CA ASP A 421 -34.40 -11.81 -46.20
C ASP A 421 -32.94 -12.27 -46.07
N TYR A 422 -31.93 -11.40 -46.25
CA TYR A 422 -30.55 -11.87 -46.16
C TYR A 422 -29.64 -10.90 -45.42
N VAL A 423 -29.25 -11.31 -44.22
CA VAL A 423 -27.99 -10.93 -43.56
C VAL A 423 -27.05 -12.12 -43.70
N LEU A 424 -25.84 -11.81 -44.17
CA LEU A 424 -24.60 -12.61 -44.23
C LEU A 424 -24.06 -12.65 -45.68
N LYS A 425 -22.83 -12.16 -45.81
CA LYS A 425 -22.03 -12.16 -47.03
C LYS A 425 -21.61 -13.60 -47.37
N ASP A 426 -21.34 -13.85 -48.64
CA ASP A 426 -20.88 -15.14 -49.16
C ASP A 426 -19.59 -15.62 -48.46
N SER A 427 -19.45 -16.93 -48.30
CA SER A 427 -18.54 -17.64 -47.39
C SER A 427 -17.05 -17.57 -47.71
N ASN A 428 -16.64 -16.79 -48.71
CA ASN A 428 -15.27 -16.77 -49.21
C ASN A 428 -14.46 -15.49 -48.91
N GLU A 429 -15.05 -14.40 -48.35
CA GLU A 429 -14.32 -13.11 -48.30
C GLU A 429 -14.46 -12.20 -47.05
N THR A 430 -15.24 -12.54 -46.01
CA THR A 430 -15.44 -11.65 -44.83
C THR A 430 -15.97 -12.36 -43.57
N CYS A 431 -16.02 -11.63 -42.44
CA CYS A 431 -16.62 -11.90 -41.11
C CYS A 431 -18.05 -12.49 -41.07
N THR A 432 -18.29 -13.59 -41.78
CA THR A 432 -19.61 -14.19 -41.99
C THR A 432 -19.80 -15.46 -41.18
N ASP A 433 -18.71 -16.05 -40.68
CA ASP A 433 -18.80 -17.14 -39.73
C ASP A 433 -19.10 -16.53 -38.34
N PRO A 434 -20.17 -16.95 -37.63
CA PRO A 434 -20.47 -16.49 -36.27
C PRO A 434 -19.28 -16.61 -35.31
N ILE A 435 -18.27 -17.40 -35.65
CA ILE A 435 -17.17 -17.79 -34.77
C ILE A 435 -15.93 -16.89 -34.94
N GLU A 436 -15.73 -16.25 -36.10
CA GLU A 436 -14.47 -15.57 -36.44
C GLU A 436 -14.45 -14.07 -36.05
N ARG A 437 -14.47 -13.79 -34.73
CA ARG A 437 -14.18 -12.46 -34.19
C ARG A 437 -12.78 -11.95 -34.57
N ASN A 438 -11.85 -12.88 -34.84
CA ASN A 438 -10.44 -12.61 -35.13
C ASN A 438 -10.11 -12.49 -36.63
N PHE A 439 -11.12 -12.50 -37.52
CA PHE A 439 -10.89 -12.36 -38.95
C PHE A 439 -10.15 -11.04 -39.26
N LYS A 440 -9.00 -11.15 -39.91
CA LYS A 440 -8.16 -10.02 -40.29
C LYS A 440 -7.60 -10.26 -41.69
N LYS A 441 -7.54 -9.21 -42.49
CA LYS A 441 -6.87 -9.22 -43.79
C LYS A 441 -6.13 -7.90 -44.04
N PRO A 442 -5.09 -7.90 -44.89
CA PRO A 442 -4.39 -6.68 -45.26
C PRO A 442 -5.34 -5.65 -45.90
N VAL A 443 -5.15 -4.39 -45.56
CA VAL A 443 -5.80 -3.27 -46.25
C VAL A 443 -5.10 -3.06 -47.59
N SER A 444 -5.88 -2.87 -48.63
CA SER A 444 -5.37 -2.71 -50.00
C SER A 444 -6.05 -1.57 -50.72
N ILE A 445 -5.48 -1.09 -51.81
CA ILE A 445 -6.12 -0.21 -52.79
C ILE A 445 -6.48 -1.08 -53.99
N PHE A 446 -7.73 -1.03 -54.44
CA PHE A 446 -8.21 -1.86 -55.55
C PHE A 446 -8.48 -1.06 -56.82
N ALA A 447 -8.25 -1.68 -57.97
CA ALA A 447 -8.67 -1.15 -59.25
C ALA A 447 -10.18 -1.33 -59.42
N TYR A 448 -10.86 -0.31 -59.91
CA TYR A 448 -12.28 -0.38 -60.26
C TYR A 448 -12.45 -0.71 -61.75
N PRO A 449 -13.43 -1.57 -62.17
CA PRO A 449 -14.39 -2.34 -61.36
C PRO A 449 -13.94 -3.77 -61.03
N ASN A 450 -12.77 -4.21 -61.52
CA ASN A 450 -12.35 -5.62 -61.46
C ASN A 450 -11.81 -6.05 -60.08
N HIS A 451 -11.76 -5.15 -59.10
CA HIS A 451 -11.26 -5.38 -57.73
C HIS A 451 -9.86 -6.03 -57.68
N THR A 452 -8.99 -5.77 -58.66
CA THR A 452 -7.60 -6.23 -58.62
C THR A 452 -6.78 -5.37 -57.66
N THR A 453 -6.00 -5.99 -56.77
CA THR A 453 -5.11 -5.28 -55.84
C THR A 453 -4.07 -4.44 -56.59
N LEU A 454 -4.11 -3.11 -56.41
CA LEU A 454 -3.13 -2.16 -56.94
C LEU A 454 -1.95 -1.97 -55.97
N LEU A 455 -2.26 -1.89 -54.68
CA LEU A 455 -1.28 -1.72 -53.60
C LEU A 455 -1.83 -2.39 -52.35
N GLU A 456 -1.11 -3.38 -51.82
CA GLU A 456 -1.32 -3.84 -50.45
C GLU A 456 -0.52 -2.92 -49.52
N ILE A 457 -1.15 -2.42 -48.45
CA ILE A 457 -0.49 -1.48 -47.53
C ILE A 457 0.17 -2.27 -46.40
N PRO A 458 1.52 -2.32 -46.35
CA PRO A 458 2.21 -3.09 -45.35
C PRO A 458 1.83 -2.65 -43.93
N GLY A 459 1.48 -3.62 -43.09
CA GLY A 459 1.18 -3.44 -41.69
C GLY A 459 -0.24 -3.01 -41.36
N LEU A 460 -1.03 -2.50 -42.31
CA LEU A 460 -2.42 -2.12 -42.06
C LEU A 460 -3.37 -3.30 -42.28
N LEU A 461 -4.23 -3.54 -41.29
CA LEU A 461 -5.23 -4.61 -41.31
C LEU A 461 -6.65 -4.04 -41.26
N THR A 462 -7.57 -4.79 -41.85
CA THR A 462 -9.02 -4.62 -41.68
C THR A 462 -9.62 -5.92 -41.15
N GLY A 463 -10.77 -5.80 -40.49
CA GLY A 463 -11.47 -6.90 -39.85
C GLY A 463 -12.92 -6.49 -39.54
N CYS A 464 -13.63 -7.28 -38.73
CA CYS A 464 -15.06 -7.07 -38.50
C CYS A 464 -15.34 -5.71 -37.84
N TYR A 465 -14.50 -5.37 -36.86
CA TYR A 465 -14.51 -4.07 -36.20
C TYR A 465 -13.20 -3.36 -36.44
N VAL A 466 -13.28 -2.06 -36.75
CA VAL A 466 -12.12 -1.26 -37.13
C VAL A 466 -11.12 -1.17 -35.98
N ILE A 467 -11.58 -1.03 -34.74
CA ILE A 467 -10.69 -0.96 -33.57
C ILE A 467 -9.89 -2.25 -33.38
N ASP A 468 -10.50 -3.42 -33.61
CA ASP A 468 -9.86 -4.73 -33.45
C ASP A 468 -8.74 -4.91 -34.49
N ALA A 469 -9.00 -4.48 -35.73
CA ALA A 469 -8.01 -4.49 -36.80
C ALA A 469 -6.92 -3.44 -36.61
N ALA A 470 -7.28 -2.24 -36.13
CA ALA A 470 -6.36 -1.15 -35.85
C ALA A 470 -5.33 -1.55 -34.79
N LEU A 471 -5.76 -2.12 -33.66
CA LEU A 471 -4.86 -2.59 -32.59
C LEU A 471 -3.84 -3.61 -33.09
N GLN A 472 -4.21 -4.39 -34.10
CA GLN A 472 -3.38 -5.46 -34.65
C GLN A 472 -2.55 -5.01 -35.84
N SER A 473 -2.82 -3.79 -36.34
CA SER A 473 -2.02 -3.14 -37.37
C SER A 473 -0.70 -2.62 -36.82
N THR A 474 0.29 -2.49 -37.70
CA THR A 474 1.57 -1.83 -37.45
C THR A 474 1.64 -0.51 -38.25
N LEU A 475 2.65 0.31 -37.97
CA LEU A 475 2.87 1.59 -38.67
C LEU A 475 3.99 1.50 -39.71
N GLU A 476 4.38 0.30 -40.13
CA GLU A 476 5.60 0.07 -40.92
C GLU A 476 5.61 0.83 -42.26
N CYS A 477 4.46 0.91 -42.95
CA CYS A 477 4.35 1.73 -44.17
C CYS A 477 4.58 3.22 -43.87
N PHE A 478 4.14 3.73 -42.72
CA PHE A 478 4.25 5.15 -42.36
C PHE A 478 5.67 5.57 -41.95
N TYR A 479 6.53 4.62 -41.62
CA TYR A 479 7.97 4.84 -41.47
C TYR A 479 8.74 4.85 -42.80
N ASN A 480 8.08 4.51 -43.92
CA ASN A 480 8.67 4.44 -45.24
C ASN A 480 8.08 5.49 -46.20
N GLN A 481 8.85 6.54 -46.49
CA GLN A 481 8.44 7.62 -47.39
C GLN A 481 7.95 7.13 -48.77
N SER A 482 8.56 6.08 -49.33
CA SER A 482 8.15 5.52 -50.62
C SER A 482 6.76 4.89 -50.54
N CYS A 483 6.45 4.21 -49.43
CA CYS A 483 5.14 3.61 -49.19
C CYS A 483 4.05 4.68 -49.04
N VAL A 484 4.32 5.71 -48.22
CA VAL A 484 3.40 6.84 -48.03
C VAL A 484 3.15 7.57 -49.36
N THR A 485 4.21 7.84 -50.14
CA THR A 485 4.09 8.51 -51.44
C THR A 485 3.23 7.71 -52.42
N GLN A 486 3.34 6.37 -52.41
CA GLN A 486 2.48 5.51 -53.22
C GLN A 486 1.01 5.60 -52.79
N ILE A 487 0.71 5.59 -51.48
CA ILE A 487 -0.66 5.79 -50.99
C ILE A 487 -1.22 7.13 -51.47
N LEU A 488 -0.46 8.21 -51.28
CA LEU A 488 -0.87 9.57 -51.65
C LEU A 488 -1.16 9.70 -53.15
N SER A 489 -0.48 8.92 -54.01
CA SER A 489 -0.72 8.94 -55.46
C SER A 489 -2.11 8.43 -55.88
N TYR A 490 -2.81 7.71 -55.00
CA TYR A 490 -4.16 7.20 -55.21
C TYR A 490 -5.25 8.02 -54.50
N LEU A 491 -4.87 9.07 -53.77
CA LEU A 491 -5.80 9.96 -53.06
C LEU A 491 -6.01 11.25 -53.86
N HIS A 492 -7.17 11.87 -53.67
CA HIS A 492 -7.53 13.13 -54.33
C HIS A 492 -7.30 14.32 -53.39
N GLY A 493 -6.76 15.42 -53.95
CA GLY A 493 -6.48 16.65 -53.22
C GLY A 493 -5.01 16.78 -52.78
N GLU A 494 -4.67 17.93 -52.21
CA GLU A 494 -3.34 18.17 -51.62
C GLU A 494 -3.30 17.68 -50.17
N PRO A 495 -2.25 16.93 -49.76
CA PRO A 495 -2.11 16.46 -48.40
C PRO A 495 -1.93 17.64 -47.42
N PRO A 496 -2.28 17.47 -46.13
CA PRO A 496 -2.16 18.54 -45.13
C PRO A 496 -0.74 19.09 -44.98
N THR A 497 0.26 18.21 -45.14
CA THR A 497 1.69 18.56 -45.06
C THR A 497 2.48 17.78 -46.11
N ASN A 498 3.66 18.28 -46.46
CA ASN A 498 4.58 17.59 -47.37
C ASN A 498 5.27 16.37 -46.73
N ASP A 499 5.31 16.32 -45.39
CA ASP A 499 5.93 15.24 -44.63
C ASP A 499 4.88 14.54 -43.78
N MET A 500 4.38 13.43 -44.32
CA MET A 500 3.36 12.56 -43.71
C MET A 500 3.98 11.32 -43.05
N SER A 501 5.31 11.15 -43.16
CA SER A 501 6.01 9.97 -42.67
C SER A 501 6.46 10.14 -41.22
N LEU A 502 6.44 9.04 -40.48
CA LEU A 502 7.03 8.94 -39.15
C LEU A 502 8.54 8.80 -39.27
N ASN A 503 9.27 9.34 -38.29
CA ASN A 503 10.72 9.32 -38.32
C ASN A 503 11.25 8.02 -37.70
N ALA A 504 11.74 7.11 -38.54
CA ALA A 504 12.35 5.85 -38.12
C ALA A 504 13.70 6.03 -37.38
N SER A 505 14.33 7.20 -37.49
CA SER A 505 15.58 7.53 -36.78
C SER A 505 15.35 8.14 -35.39
N SER A 506 14.11 8.50 -35.05
CA SER A 506 13.77 8.95 -33.70
C SER A 506 13.97 7.81 -32.70
N PRO A 507 14.59 8.06 -31.53
CA PRO A 507 14.69 7.05 -30.49
C PRO A 507 13.30 6.56 -30.08
N SER A 508 13.03 5.28 -30.27
CA SER A 508 11.81 4.61 -29.80
C SER A 508 12.19 3.31 -29.12
N ARG A 509 11.47 2.97 -28.05
CA ARG A 509 11.59 1.65 -27.41
C ARG A 509 10.83 0.54 -28.16
N PHE A 510 9.99 0.91 -29.12
CA PHE A 510 9.19 -0.01 -29.92
C PHE A 510 9.86 -0.28 -31.27
N LEU A 511 9.60 -1.45 -31.83
CA LEU A 511 10.05 -1.78 -33.18
C LEU A 511 9.10 -1.15 -34.20
N VAL A 512 9.61 -0.89 -35.40
CA VAL A 512 8.81 -0.34 -36.53
C VAL A 512 7.61 -1.23 -36.88
N ASN A 513 7.75 -2.54 -36.69
CA ASN A 513 6.71 -3.54 -36.93
C ASN A 513 5.94 -3.93 -35.64
N SER A 514 6.09 -3.17 -34.55
CA SER A 514 5.26 -3.38 -33.37
C SER A 514 3.80 -3.03 -33.67
N THR A 515 2.87 -3.84 -33.16
CA THR A 515 1.44 -3.58 -33.32
C THR A 515 0.98 -2.45 -32.41
N LEU A 516 -0.12 -1.78 -32.76
CA LEU A 516 -0.69 -0.74 -31.90
C LEU A 516 -1.14 -1.26 -30.53
N GLU A 517 -1.54 -2.53 -30.43
CA GLU A 517 -1.81 -3.19 -29.17
C GLU A 517 -0.56 -3.34 -28.31
N GLN A 518 0.59 -3.68 -28.92
CA GLN A 518 1.87 -3.71 -28.20
C GLN A 518 2.27 -2.32 -27.71
N LEU A 519 2.09 -1.28 -28.52
CA LEU A 519 2.31 0.10 -28.09
C LEU A 519 1.36 0.46 -26.94
N LEU A 520 0.06 0.17 -27.09
CA LEU A 520 -0.97 0.45 -26.10
C LEU A 520 -0.73 -0.30 -24.79
N SER A 521 -0.12 -1.49 -24.85
CA SER A 521 0.23 -2.28 -23.66
C SER A 521 1.20 -1.60 -22.72
N GLU A 522 1.92 -0.63 -23.26
CA GLU A 522 2.85 0.23 -22.56
C GLU A 522 2.32 1.66 -22.47
N LEU A 523 0.99 1.85 -22.57
CA LEU A 523 0.28 3.14 -22.63
C LEU A 523 0.83 4.08 -23.71
N MET A 524 1.42 3.51 -24.76
CA MET A 524 2.12 4.23 -25.82
C MET A 524 3.24 5.14 -25.30
N ILE A 525 3.83 4.85 -24.15
CA ILE A 525 4.85 5.68 -23.52
C ILE A 525 6.23 5.28 -24.00
N GLU A 526 6.98 6.26 -24.54
CA GLU A 526 8.39 6.10 -24.90
C GLU A 526 9.29 6.18 -23.67
N GLN A 527 9.04 7.19 -22.82
CA GLN A 527 9.85 7.47 -21.64
C GLN A 527 9.01 8.04 -20.50
N TRP A 528 9.28 7.55 -19.29
CA TRP A 528 8.91 8.18 -18.03
C TRP A 528 10.07 9.02 -17.50
N ALA A 529 9.79 10.23 -17.02
CA ALA A 529 10.75 11.06 -16.29
C ALA A 529 10.21 11.34 -14.90
N VAL A 530 10.88 10.77 -13.89
CA VAL A 530 10.48 10.81 -12.49
C VAL A 530 11.56 11.47 -11.64
N ALA A 531 11.17 12.46 -10.85
CA ALA A 531 12.08 13.20 -9.98
C ALA A 531 11.56 13.17 -8.51
N PRO A 532 11.93 12.15 -7.71
CA PRO A 532 11.67 12.15 -6.28
C PRO A 532 12.61 13.12 -5.56
N THR A 533 12.08 13.88 -4.60
CA THR A 533 12.88 14.81 -3.77
C THR A 533 12.82 14.43 -2.30
N TYR A 534 13.85 13.73 -1.84
CA TYR A 534 13.95 13.29 -0.44
C TYR A 534 13.97 14.45 0.57
N GLU A 535 14.56 15.59 0.19
CA GLU A 535 14.54 16.81 1.02
C GLU A 535 13.12 17.35 1.22
N LYS A 536 12.27 17.33 0.18
CA LYS A 536 10.86 17.72 0.30
C LYS A 536 10.08 16.75 1.19
N TYR A 537 10.34 15.45 1.05
CA TYR A 537 9.78 14.45 1.99
C TYR A 537 10.20 14.76 3.44
N TYR A 538 11.48 15.04 3.68
CA TYR A 538 11.98 15.36 5.01
C TYR A 538 11.31 16.61 5.58
N SER A 539 11.12 17.65 4.76
CA SER A 539 10.42 18.87 5.19
C SER A 539 8.96 18.64 5.52
N GLU A 540 8.28 17.71 4.83
CA GLU A 540 6.90 17.33 5.14
C GLU A 540 6.82 16.49 6.42
N CYS A 541 7.73 15.54 6.64
CA CYS A 541 7.80 14.74 7.88
C CYS A 541 8.11 15.60 9.11
N GLN A 542 8.96 16.64 8.95
CA GLN A 542 9.32 17.65 9.96
C GLN A 542 9.54 17.05 11.37
N PRO A 543 10.64 16.33 11.62
CA PRO A 543 10.87 15.69 12.91
C PRO A 543 11.08 16.71 14.04
N LYS A 544 10.37 16.54 15.16
CA LYS A 544 10.53 17.39 16.36
C LYS A 544 11.87 17.14 17.08
N GLN A 545 12.30 15.88 17.08
CA GLN A 545 13.55 15.48 17.70
C GLN A 545 14.12 14.24 17.00
N CYS A 546 15.43 14.05 17.09
CA CYS A 546 16.12 12.83 16.69
C CYS A 546 16.94 12.29 17.87
N THR A 547 16.87 11.00 18.13
CA THR A 547 17.61 10.31 19.19
C THR A 547 18.55 9.28 18.60
N PHE A 548 19.79 9.20 19.11
CA PHE A 548 20.73 8.14 18.73
C PHE A 548 21.55 7.66 19.92
N THR A 549 22.11 6.45 19.81
CA THR A 549 22.96 5.87 20.85
C THR A 549 24.33 5.45 20.33
N TYR A 550 25.38 5.72 21.11
CA TYR A 550 26.74 5.26 20.81
C TYR A 550 27.47 4.81 22.08
N LYS A 551 28.48 3.95 21.90
CA LYS A 551 29.30 3.43 23.00
C LYS A 551 30.52 4.35 23.22
N LYS A 552 30.74 4.78 24.46
CA LYS A 552 31.91 5.58 24.85
C LYS A 552 32.56 4.98 26.10
N LYS A 553 33.88 5.14 26.24
CA LYS A 553 34.58 4.83 27.49
C LYS A 553 34.18 5.79 28.61
N ASN A 554 34.28 5.33 29.85
CA ASN A 554 34.08 6.15 31.03
C ASN A 554 34.98 7.40 31.02
N ASP A 555 34.41 8.54 31.39
CA ASP A 555 35.16 9.80 31.53
C ASP A 555 36.19 9.66 32.67
N VAL A 556 37.34 10.32 32.53
CA VAL A 556 38.35 10.43 33.60
C VAL A 556 37.70 10.97 34.88
N ILE A 557 36.77 11.91 34.79
CA ILE A 557 36.05 12.42 35.96
C ILE A 557 35.27 11.31 36.66
N PHE A 558 34.56 10.48 35.89
CA PHE A 558 33.81 9.34 36.43
C PHE A 558 34.73 8.27 37.05
N ILE A 559 35.86 7.99 36.40
CA ILE A 559 36.88 7.07 36.90
C ILE A 559 37.46 7.60 38.22
N MET A 560 37.75 8.91 38.29
CA MET A 560 38.31 9.55 39.49
C MET A 560 37.32 9.58 40.65
N THR A 561 36.04 9.89 40.40
CA THR A 561 35.02 9.87 41.46
C THR A 561 34.76 8.46 41.98
N ALA A 562 34.78 7.44 41.11
CA ALA A 562 34.68 6.03 41.51
C ALA A 562 35.88 5.60 42.37
N ILE A 563 37.10 6.00 42.01
CA ILE A 563 38.32 5.72 42.79
C ILE A 563 38.24 6.38 44.16
N VAL A 564 37.88 7.67 44.24
CA VAL A 564 37.75 8.39 45.51
C VAL A 564 36.73 7.70 46.43
N GLY A 565 35.60 7.22 45.88
CA GLY A 565 34.61 6.45 46.62
C GLY A 565 35.16 5.12 47.16
N LEU A 566 35.88 4.36 46.33
CA LEU A 566 36.40 3.03 46.67
C LEU A 566 37.64 3.06 47.60
N VAL A 567 38.46 4.11 47.53
CA VAL A 567 39.67 4.28 48.35
C VAL A 567 39.37 4.21 49.85
N GLY A 568 38.26 4.80 50.29
CA GLY A 568 37.85 4.78 51.69
C GLY A 568 37.52 3.38 52.21
N GLY A 569 36.80 2.59 51.42
CA GLY A 569 36.39 1.22 51.77
C GLY A 569 37.58 0.26 51.75
N LEU A 570 38.36 0.32 50.67
CA LEU A 570 39.56 -0.50 50.47
C LEU A 570 40.62 -0.24 51.56
N SER A 571 40.89 1.02 51.89
CA SER A 571 41.83 1.40 52.96
C SER A 571 41.40 0.85 54.32
N THR A 572 40.11 0.93 54.63
CA THR A 572 39.57 0.47 55.93
C THR A 572 39.63 -1.05 56.06
N ILE A 573 39.24 -1.79 55.03
CA ILE A 573 39.26 -3.26 55.02
C ILE A 573 40.69 -3.79 55.07
N LEU A 574 41.62 -3.21 54.30
CA LEU A 574 43.02 -3.63 54.33
C LEU A 574 43.68 -3.33 55.68
N ARG A 575 43.33 -2.23 56.36
CA ARG A 575 43.81 -1.95 57.72
C ARG A 575 43.31 -2.98 58.75
N LEU A 576 42.18 -3.62 58.50
CA LEU A 576 41.65 -4.68 59.37
C LEU A 576 42.31 -6.04 59.08
N ILE A 577 42.41 -6.40 57.80
CA ILE A 577 42.79 -7.76 57.38
C ILE A 577 44.31 -7.95 57.38
N VAL A 578 45.09 -6.94 56.99
CA VAL A 578 46.55 -7.07 56.85
C VAL A 578 47.26 -7.44 58.17
N PRO A 579 46.94 -6.84 59.34
CA PRO A 579 47.53 -7.24 60.61
C PRO A 579 47.19 -8.69 61.00
N ILE A 580 45.97 -9.13 60.68
CA ILE A 580 45.49 -10.50 60.95
C ILE A 580 46.23 -11.49 60.06
N LEU A 581 46.35 -11.21 58.76
CA LEU A 581 47.11 -12.01 57.81
C LEU A 581 48.59 -12.10 58.20
N VAL A 582 49.22 -10.99 58.59
CA VAL A 582 50.62 -10.99 59.00
C VAL A 582 50.81 -11.77 60.30
N LYS A 583 49.92 -11.64 61.28
CA LYS A 583 49.94 -12.48 62.49
C LYS A 583 49.70 -13.96 62.19
N PHE A 584 48.85 -14.29 61.22
CA PHE A 584 48.58 -15.66 60.81
C PHE A 584 49.76 -16.28 60.06
N ILE A 585 50.39 -15.53 59.15
CA ILE A 585 51.60 -15.94 58.41
C ILE A 585 52.80 -16.05 59.37
N ALA A 586 52.97 -15.10 60.29
CA ALA A 586 53.99 -15.16 61.33
C ALA A 586 53.74 -16.32 62.31
N GLY A 587 52.47 -16.58 62.67
CA GLY A 587 52.06 -17.71 63.51
C GLY A 587 52.35 -19.07 62.87
N LYS A 588 52.13 -19.23 61.56
CA LYS A 588 52.51 -20.46 60.83
C LYS A 588 54.03 -20.66 60.71
N LEU A 589 54.82 -19.59 60.72
CA LEU A 589 56.28 -19.65 60.72
C LEU A 589 56.86 -19.93 62.12
N VAL A 590 56.19 -19.50 63.19
CA VAL A 590 56.56 -19.78 64.59
C VAL A 590 56.13 -21.20 65.01
N LEU A 591 54.98 -21.69 64.55
CA LEU A 591 54.52 -23.06 64.80
C LEU A 591 55.37 -24.15 64.13
N ARG A 592 56.20 -23.81 63.12
CA ARG A 592 57.23 -24.72 62.58
C ARG A 592 58.49 -24.86 63.45
N ARG A 593 58.65 -24.04 64.51
CA ARG A 593 59.80 -24.09 65.45
C ARG A 593 59.48 -24.69 66.82
N GLN A 594 58.21 -24.95 67.15
CA GLN A 594 57.79 -25.44 68.49
C GLN A 594 57.24 -26.87 68.48
N GLN A 595 57.69 -27.72 67.55
CA GLN A 595 57.30 -29.14 67.50
C GLN A 595 58.29 -30.11 68.19
N HIS A 596 59.24 -29.58 68.98
CA HIS A 596 60.09 -30.35 69.89
C HIS A 596 60.18 -29.63 71.24
N GLN A 597 59.14 -29.71 72.06
CA GLN A 597 59.26 -30.04 73.49
C GLN A 597 57.89 -29.99 74.21
N ASP A 598 57.67 -31.09 74.92
CA ASP A 598 56.85 -31.33 76.09
C ASP A 598 55.34 -31.60 75.96
N GLU A 599 55.04 -32.86 76.31
CA GLU A 599 53.79 -33.45 76.75
C GLU A 599 53.37 -32.92 78.13
N GLY A 600 52.06 -32.86 78.37
CA GLY A 600 51.53 -33.10 79.72
C GLY A 600 50.40 -32.18 80.21
N ILE A 601 49.25 -32.83 80.45
CA ILE A 601 48.18 -32.54 81.42
C ILE A 601 46.86 -31.91 80.89
N ASN A 602 45.81 -32.70 81.13
CA ASN A 602 44.37 -32.52 80.92
C ASN A 602 43.74 -31.30 81.61
N SER A 603 42.72 -30.69 80.98
CA SER A 603 41.33 -30.63 81.50
C SER A 603 40.37 -29.78 80.64
N GLN A 604 39.26 -30.43 80.27
CA GLN A 604 37.86 -30.04 79.95
C GLN A 604 37.35 -28.57 79.87
N PRO A 605 36.16 -28.35 79.25
CA PRO A 605 35.87 -27.20 78.39
C PRO A 605 35.26 -26.00 79.14
N ARG A 606 35.55 -24.78 78.67
CA ARG A 606 34.93 -23.53 79.15
C ARG A 606 34.36 -22.71 77.99
N SER A 607 33.13 -23.01 77.59
CA SER A 607 32.34 -22.24 76.62
C SER A 607 31.59 -21.04 77.23
N THR A 608 31.86 -20.65 78.48
CA THR A 608 31.15 -19.53 79.16
C THR A 608 32.03 -18.33 79.57
N VAL A 609 33.33 -18.33 79.25
CA VAL A 609 34.26 -17.20 79.58
C VAL A 609 34.41 -16.19 78.42
N TYR A 610 34.01 -16.55 77.21
CA TYR A 610 34.11 -15.65 76.05
C TYR A 610 33.00 -14.58 76.02
N LEU A 611 31.78 -14.91 76.44
CA LEU A 611 30.64 -13.99 76.43
C LEU A 611 30.78 -12.83 77.43
N THR A 612 31.33 -13.08 78.62
CA THR A 612 31.61 -12.04 79.62
C THR A 612 32.77 -11.13 79.22
N LYS A 613 33.81 -11.67 78.55
CA LYS A 613 34.88 -10.86 77.96
C LYS A 613 34.40 -10.01 76.77
N ILE A 614 33.49 -10.55 75.95
CA ILE A 614 32.88 -9.82 74.83
C ILE A 614 31.94 -8.73 75.34
N LEU A 615 31.11 -8.99 76.34
CA LEU A 615 30.22 -7.98 76.94
C LEU A 615 31.02 -6.86 77.64
N HIS A 616 32.09 -7.19 78.36
CA HIS A 616 32.99 -6.20 78.95
C HIS A 616 33.74 -5.37 77.90
N PHE A 617 34.13 -5.98 76.78
CA PHE A 617 34.74 -5.30 75.64
C PHE A 617 33.73 -4.37 74.94
N ILE A 618 32.49 -4.82 74.71
CA ILE A 618 31.40 -4.03 74.12
C ILE A 618 31.02 -2.85 75.02
N TYR A 619 30.94 -3.05 76.34
CA TYR A 619 30.56 -2.01 77.29
C TYR A 619 31.58 -0.86 77.36
N ASN A 620 32.86 -1.21 77.28
CA ASN A 620 33.99 -0.27 77.30
C ASN A 620 34.49 0.12 75.89
N PHE A 621 33.77 -0.29 74.83
CA PHE A 621 34.21 -0.05 73.47
C PHE A 621 34.15 1.43 73.14
N ASN A 622 35.30 2.00 72.81
CA ASN A 622 35.46 3.39 72.41
C ASN A 622 36.18 3.43 71.07
N MET A 623 35.45 3.76 70.00
CA MET A 623 35.98 3.92 68.65
C MET A 623 36.60 5.31 68.42
N PHE A 624 36.42 6.24 69.37
CA PHE A 624 36.89 7.63 69.28
C PHE A 624 37.76 8.05 70.48
N PRO A 625 38.83 7.32 70.86
CA PRO A 625 39.69 7.70 71.98
C PRO A 625 40.54 8.94 71.67
N SER A 626 40.68 9.87 72.63
CA SER A 626 41.65 10.96 72.54
C SER A 626 43.10 10.46 72.60
N VAL A 627 44.02 11.21 71.99
CA VAL A 627 45.47 10.91 72.03
C VAL A 627 46.22 12.15 72.52
N PRO A 628 46.88 12.11 73.70
CA PRO A 628 46.91 11.00 74.67
C PRO A 628 45.54 10.71 75.33
N PRO A 629 45.35 9.52 75.94
CA PRO A 629 44.07 9.14 76.55
C PRO A 629 43.65 10.16 77.62
N SER A 630 42.44 10.71 77.50
CA SER A 630 41.96 11.71 78.44
C SER A 630 41.73 11.07 79.80
N THR A 631 42.19 11.75 80.85
CA THR A 631 41.90 11.40 82.24
C THR A 631 40.64 12.11 82.76
N ASP A 632 40.05 13.00 81.94
CA ASP A 632 38.79 13.69 82.27
C ASP A 632 37.59 12.76 82.00
N GLU A 633 36.79 12.53 83.05
CA GLU A 633 35.63 11.63 83.02
C GLU A 633 34.53 12.12 82.07
N ASN A 634 34.46 13.43 81.81
CA ASN A 634 33.51 14.00 80.84
C ASN A 634 33.92 13.73 79.39
N ASP A 635 35.20 13.83 79.08
CA ASP A 635 35.72 13.53 77.75
C ASP A 635 35.57 12.03 77.43
N LEU A 636 35.93 11.15 78.38
CA LEU A 636 35.72 9.71 78.24
C LEU A 636 34.25 9.33 78.03
N ARG A 637 33.32 10.10 78.61
CA ARG A 637 31.88 9.92 78.42
C ARG A 637 31.43 10.36 77.03
N ASP A 638 31.91 11.49 76.53
CA ASP A 638 31.59 12.03 75.20
C ASP A 638 32.14 11.12 74.07
N GLU A 639 33.32 10.52 74.27
CA GLU A 639 33.92 9.56 73.33
C GLU A 639 33.15 8.23 73.24
N ARG A 640 32.76 7.67 74.40
CA ARG A 640 31.94 6.46 74.47
C ARG A 640 30.53 6.72 73.91
N LEU A 641 29.96 7.90 74.14
CA LEU A 641 28.67 8.29 73.58
C LEU A 641 28.75 8.44 72.05
N SER A 642 29.84 9.01 71.53
CA SER A 642 30.12 9.08 70.09
C SER A 642 30.18 7.69 69.46
N THR A 643 30.80 6.73 70.14
CA THR A 643 30.85 5.33 69.69
C THR A 643 29.45 4.68 69.69
N ARG A 644 28.64 4.93 70.73
CA ARG A 644 27.28 4.40 70.87
C ARG A 644 26.27 5.03 69.90
N LEU A 645 26.52 6.25 69.43
CA LEU A 645 25.69 6.90 68.40
C LEU A 645 26.12 6.48 66.98
N PHE A 646 27.43 6.34 66.77
CA PHE A 646 28.00 5.98 65.46
C PHE A 646 27.55 4.61 64.98
N ILE A 647 27.59 3.59 65.84
CA ILE A 647 27.32 2.19 65.43
C ILE A 647 25.87 2.02 64.94
N PRO A 648 24.82 2.46 65.66
CA PRO A 648 23.44 2.38 65.18
C PRO A 648 23.20 3.19 63.90
N LEU A 649 23.74 4.42 63.81
CA LEU A 649 23.59 5.26 62.62
C LEU A 649 24.22 4.65 61.38
N PHE A 650 25.40 4.03 61.54
CA PHE A 650 26.08 3.33 60.47
C PHE A 650 25.31 2.09 60.01
N ILE A 651 24.77 1.29 60.94
CA ILE A 651 23.96 0.12 60.61
C ILE A 651 22.66 0.53 59.92
N LEU A 652 21.98 1.56 60.43
CA LEU A 652 20.71 2.03 59.88
C LEU A 652 20.86 2.57 58.45
N SER A 653 21.90 3.38 58.21
CA SER A 653 22.20 3.89 56.86
C SER A 653 22.59 2.78 55.87
N LEU A 654 23.32 1.75 56.32
CA LEU A 654 23.60 0.55 55.52
C LEU A 654 22.32 -0.19 55.12
N ILE A 655 21.39 -0.39 56.06
CA ILE A 655 20.10 -1.05 55.80
C ILE A 655 19.27 -0.22 54.82
N THR A 656 19.21 1.11 54.97
CA THR A 656 18.47 1.99 54.06
C THR A 656 19.03 1.94 52.63
N ILE A 657 20.36 1.99 52.47
CA ILE A 657 21.02 1.92 51.17
C ILE A 657 20.79 0.54 50.53
N LEU A 658 20.92 -0.55 51.29
CA LEU A 658 20.70 -1.91 50.80
C LEU A 658 19.24 -2.09 50.34
N PHE A 659 18.28 -1.61 51.13
CA PHE A 659 16.86 -1.66 50.78
C PHE A 659 16.55 -0.85 49.51
N TYR A 660 17.07 0.38 49.42
CA TYR A 660 16.89 1.24 48.26
C TYR A 660 17.42 0.62 46.96
N TYR A 661 18.65 0.09 46.94
CA TYR A 661 19.25 -0.49 45.73
C TYR A 661 18.68 -1.86 45.36
N SER A 662 18.09 -2.58 46.31
CA SER A 662 17.39 -3.85 46.07
C SER A 662 16.04 -3.65 45.38
N LEU A 663 15.46 -2.45 45.48
CA LEU A 663 14.16 -2.10 44.90
C LEU A 663 14.25 -1.43 43.52
N ILE A 664 15.46 -1.13 43.02
CA ILE A 664 15.65 -0.53 41.70
C ILE A 664 15.68 -1.63 40.64
N ASN A 665 14.76 -1.54 39.68
CA ASN A 665 14.77 -2.35 38.46
C ASN A 665 15.77 -1.79 37.44
N VAL A 666 16.51 -2.67 36.78
CA VAL A 666 17.41 -2.34 35.68
C VAL A 666 16.90 -3.04 34.42
N THR A 667 16.93 -2.33 33.30
CA THR A 667 16.58 -2.88 31.99
C THR A 667 17.80 -3.55 31.37
N ILE A 668 17.66 -4.83 31.00
CA ILE A 668 18.71 -5.59 30.32
C ILE A 668 18.28 -5.78 28.85
N THR A 669 19.19 -5.50 27.92
CA THR A 669 18.99 -5.76 26.49
C THR A 669 19.73 -7.05 26.11
N VAL A 670 19.01 -8.00 25.52
CA VAL A 670 19.56 -9.26 25.00
C VAL A 670 19.49 -9.25 23.48
N THR A 671 20.56 -9.69 22.83
CA THR A 671 20.65 -9.82 21.37
C THR A 671 20.85 -11.28 20.99
N ARG A 672 20.04 -11.77 20.06
CA ARG A 672 20.18 -13.09 19.43
C ARG A 672 20.46 -12.94 17.94
N GLU A 673 21.53 -13.55 17.47
CA GLU A 673 21.93 -13.51 16.05
C GLU A 673 21.22 -14.62 15.26
N ASN A 674 20.80 -14.29 14.03
CA ASN A 674 20.18 -15.17 13.03
C ASN A 674 19.15 -16.18 13.59
N PRO A 675 18.08 -15.71 14.24
CA PRO A 675 17.10 -16.60 14.86
C PRO A 675 16.31 -17.39 13.82
N SER A 676 16.14 -18.68 14.08
CA SER A 676 15.20 -19.53 13.36
C SER A 676 13.74 -19.09 13.62
N LEU A 677 12.82 -19.46 12.74
CA LEU A 677 11.39 -19.15 12.92
C LEU A 677 10.83 -19.68 14.26
N SER A 678 11.25 -20.87 14.67
CA SER A 678 10.87 -21.46 15.96
C SER A 678 11.39 -20.65 17.15
N GLU A 679 12.65 -20.19 17.08
CA GLU A 679 13.23 -19.35 18.13
C GLU A 679 12.57 -17.97 18.19
N TYR A 680 12.28 -17.36 17.03
CA TYR A 680 11.53 -16.11 16.98
C TYR A 680 10.15 -16.25 17.63
N ARG A 681 9.40 -17.32 17.32
CA ARG A 681 8.08 -17.56 17.93
C ARG A 681 8.17 -17.64 19.45
N GLN A 682 9.14 -18.40 19.96
CA GLN A 682 9.36 -18.50 21.40
C GLN A 682 9.69 -17.13 22.02
N LEU A 683 10.62 -16.38 21.42
CA LEU A 683 10.98 -15.04 21.90
C LEU A 683 9.81 -14.06 21.85
N TYR A 684 8.95 -14.17 20.85
CA TYR A 684 7.78 -13.31 20.71
C TYR A 684 6.72 -13.63 21.77
N GLU A 685 6.48 -14.91 22.06
CA GLU A 685 5.59 -15.35 23.13
C GLU A 685 6.05 -14.82 24.51
N GLU A 686 7.36 -14.85 24.76
CA GLU A 686 7.94 -14.40 26.04
C GLU A 686 8.11 -12.88 26.15
N HIS A 687 8.40 -12.19 25.02
CA HIS A 687 8.91 -10.81 25.02
C HIS A 687 8.30 -9.89 23.93
N SER A 688 7.09 -10.16 23.46
CA SER A 688 6.40 -9.42 22.38
C SER A 688 6.48 -7.90 22.44
N GLN A 689 6.39 -7.28 23.63
CA GLN A 689 6.34 -5.82 23.78
C GLN A 689 7.65 -5.10 23.44
N THR A 690 8.79 -5.77 23.57
CA THR A 690 10.12 -5.16 23.40
C THR A 690 10.98 -5.87 22.35
N LEU A 691 10.50 -6.99 21.81
CA LEU A 691 11.19 -7.75 20.78
C LEU A 691 11.21 -6.98 19.45
N THR A 692 12.40 -6.74 18.93
CA THR A 692 12.63 -6.08 17.65
C THR A 692 13.60 -6.91 16.83
N CYS A 693 13.19 -7.29 15.62
CA CYS A 693 13.96 -8.14 14.72
C CYS A 693 14.08 -7.45 13.35
N PRO A 694 15.13 -6.66 13.08
CA PRO A 694 15.32 -6.04 11.76
C PRO A 694 15.45 -7.07 10.64
N CYS A 695 14.66 -6.88 9.57
CA CYS A 695 14.76 -7.66 8.34
C CYS A 695 16.02 -7.26 7.54
N THR A 696 16.65 -8.22 6.87
CA THR A 696 17.68 -7.91 5.86
C THR A 696 17.05 -7.56 4.51
N LYS A 697 15.93 -8.20 4.15
CA LYS A 697 15.12 -7.85 2.99
C LYS A 697 13.83 -7.20 3.46
N VAL A 698 13.70 -5.90 3.22
CA VAL A 698 12.58 -5.08 3.70
C VAL A 698 11.35 -5.10 2.79
N SER A 699 11.48 -5.67 1.59
CA SER A 699 10.42 -5.75 0.60
C SER A 699 10.25 -7.19 0.10
N THR A 700 9.03 -7.71 0.14
CA THR A 700 8.70 -9.06 -0.34
C THR A 700 7.43 -9.02 -1.19
N ASN A 701 7.53 -9.49 -2.42
CA ASN A 701 6.38 -9.59 -3.32
C ASN A 701 5.30 -10.54 -2.76
N TYR A 702 4.02 -10.18 -2.89
CA TYR A 702 2.90 -10.97 -2.37
C TYR A 702 2.87 -12.40 -2.92
N LYS A 703 3.29 -12.61 -4.17
CA LYS A 703 3.36 -13.93 -4.83
C LYS A 703 4.23 -14.95 -4.08
N GLU A 704 5.20 -14.49 -3.29
CA GLU A 704 6.15 -15.36 -2.56
C GLU A 704 5.49 -16.09 -1.39
N PHE A 705 4.41 -15.53 -0.83
CA PHE A 705 3.76 -16.06 0.37
C PHE A 705 2.23 -16.12 0.30
N LEU A 706 1.60 -15.57 -0.74
CA LEU A 706 0.16 -15.67 -0.99
C LEU A 706 -0.13 -16.53 -2.21
N GLN A 707 -1.21 -17.30 -2.13
CA GLN A 707 -1.77 -18.02 -3.26
C GLN A 707 -3.30 -18.00 -3.17
N VAL A 708 -3.95 -17.69 -4.28
CA VAL A 708 -5.40 -17.71 -4.45
C VAL A 708 -5.68 -18.61 -5.66
N THR A 709 -6.63 -19.53 -5.49
CA THR A 709 -7.09 -20.41 -6.55
C THR A 709 -8.60 -20.30 -6.64
N TYR A 710 -9.13 -20.24 -7.85
CA TYR A 710 -10.55 -20.19 -8.09
C TYR A 710 -10.95 -21.18 -9.17
N THR A 711 -12.21 -21.60 -9.13
CA THR A 711 -12.86 -22.36 -10.20
C THR A 711 -14.08 -21.60 -10.67
N LEU A 712 -14.28 -21.51 -11.97
CA LEU A 712 -15.49 -20.92 -12.55
C LEU A 712 -16.61 -21.96 -12.62
N HIS A 713 -17.83 -21.48 -12.87
CA HIS A 713 -19.02 -22.30 -13.09
C HIS A 713 -18.74 -23.31 -14.20
N GLN A 714 -19.24 -24.54 -14.02
CA GLN A 714 -18.94 -25.68 -14.91
C GLN A 714 -19.21 -25.41 -16.40
N VAL A 715 -20.14 -24.49 -16.71
CA VAL A 715 -20.43 -24.06 -18.07
C VAL A 715 -19.21 -23.49 -18.80
N CYS A 716 -18.33 -22.78 -18.08
CA CYS A 716 -17.12 -22.16 -18.62
C CYS A 716 -16.01 -23.16 -18.97
N SER A 717 -16.18 -24.44 -18.62
CA SER A 717 -15.30 -25.55 -18.99
C SER A 717 -16.07 -26.69 -19.67
N SER A 718 -17.30 -26.43 -20.10
CA SER A 718 -18.18 -27.42 -20.73
C SER A 718 -18.05 -27.41 -22.25
N ASP A 719 -18.60 -28.43 -22.90
CA ASP A 719 -18.66 -28.53 -24.36
C ASP A 719 -19.40 -27.32 -24.98
N PHE A 720 -20.33 -26.68 -24.25
CA PHE A 720 -21.17 -25.58 -24.75
C PHE A 720 -20.43 -24.27 -25.05
N VAL A 721 -19.19 -24.12 -24.60
CA VAL A 721 -18.34 -22.95 -24.89
C VAL A 721 -17.16 -23.29 -25.81
N THR A 722 -17.15 -24.50 -26.38
CA THR A 722 -16.08 -24.95 -27.27
C THR A 722 -16.33 -24.55 -28.73
N GLU A 723 -15.26 -24.32 -29.49
CA GLU A 723 -15.32 -24.05 -30.92
C GLU A 723 -16.05 -25.15 -31.70
N GLU A 724 -15.92 -26.41 -31.28
CA GLU A 724 -16.60 -27.56 -31.89
C GLU A 724 -18.13 -27.43 -31.77
N TRP A 725 -18.64 -27.09 -30.59
CA TRP A 725 -20.07 -26.86 -30.38
C TRP A 725 -20.59 -25.66 -31.16
N LEU A 726 -19.85 -24.54 -31.14
CA LEU A 726 -20.22 -23.33 -31.88
C LEU A 726 -20.30 -23.63 -33.39
N THR A 727 -19.32 -24.35 -33.93
CA THR A 727 -19.25 -24.76 -35.34
C THR A 727 -20.37 -25.73 -35.69
N TYR A 728 -20.69 -26.65 -34.79
CA TYR A 728 -21.80 -27.58 -34.96
C TYR A 728 -23.13 -26.84 -35.11
N LEU A 729 -23.40 -25.85 -34.26
CA LEU A 729 -24.61 -25.02 -34.37
C LEU A 729 -24.60 -24.16 -35.65
N ALA A 730 -23.47 -23.53 -35.98
CA ALA A 730 -23.35 -22.60 -37.11
C ALA A 730 -23.55 -23.27 -38.49
N ARG A 731 -23.19 -24.55 -38.65
CA ARG A 731 -23.32 -25.28 -39.94
C ARG A 731 -24.77 -25.48 -40.41
N THR A 732 -25.74 -25.32 -39.52
CA THR A 732 -27.17 -25.42 -39.86
C THR A 732 -27.63 -24.29 -40.79
N TYR A 733 -26.91 -23.16 -40.76
CA TYR A 733 -27.24 -21.93 -41.50
C TYR A 733 -27.20 -22.06 -43.03
N LEU A 734 -26.32 -22.91 -43.58
CA LEU A 734 -25.93 -22.87 -44.99
C LEU A 734 -26.98 -23.41 -45.98
N TYR A 735 -28.12 -23.95 -45.52
CA TYR A 735 -28.98 -24.78 -46.35
C TYR A 735 -30.50 -24.50 -46.30
N GLN A 736 -31.00 -23.52 -45.52
CA GLN A 736 -32.46 -23.28 -45.38
C GLN A 736 -32.86 -21.80 -45.25
N ASN A 737 -34.10 -21.46 -45.63
CA ASN A 737 -34.77 -20.19 -45.29
C ASN A 737 -35.19 -20.24 -43.81
N ILE A 738 -34.24 -20.02 -42.89
CA ILE A 738 -34.47 -20.07 -41.44
C ILE A 738 -35.00 -18.71 -40.95
N TYR A 739 -35.93 -18.71 -39.99
CA TYR A 739 -36.42 -17.47 -39.38
C TYR A 739 -35.32 -16.80 -38.55
N LYS A 740 -35.27 -15.46 -38.59
CA LYS A 740 -34.24 -14.66 -37.91
C LYS A 740 -34.23 -14.79 -36.37
N ASP A 741 -35.33 -15.23 -35.77
CA ASP A 741 -35.49 -15.44 -34.34
C ASP A 741 -35.30 -16.91 -33.93
N ASP A 742 -35.01 -17.81 -34.88
CA ASP A 742 -34.81 -19.24 -34.64
C ASP A 742 -33.48 -19.52 -33.93
N PHE A 743 -33.50 -20.43 -32.96
CA PHE A 743 -32.31 -20.95 -32.29
C PHE A 743 -31.29 -21.54 -33.27
N LEU A 744 -31.72 -22.16 -34.36
CA LEU A 744 -30.79 -22.69 -35.36
C LEU A 744 -30.01 -21.58 -36.09
N TYR A 745 -30.53 -20.36 -36.10
CA TYR A 745 -29.90 -19.20 -36.73
C TYR A 745 -28.94 -18.48 -35.76
N LEU A 746 -29.35 -18.28 -34.50
CA LEU A 746 -28.63 -17.43 -33.53
C LEU A 746 -28.02 -18.18 -32.34
N GLY A 747 -28.25 -19.49 -32.24
CA GLY A 747 -27.79 -20.31 -31.12
C GLY A 747 -26.28 -20.30 -30.97
N SER A 748 -25.52 -20.44 -32.06
CA SER A 748 -24.05 -20.33 -32.05
C SER A 748 -23.59 -19.00 -31.48
N SER A 749 -24.20 -17.89 -31.90
CA SER A 749 -23.91 -16.54 -31.39
C SER A 749 -24.25 -16.37 -29.91
N THR A 750 -25.31 -17.01 -29.43
CA THR A 750 -25.69 -16.97 -28.00
C THR A 750 -24.67 -17.73 -27.14
N PHE A 751 -24.20 -18.90 -27.60
CA PHE A 751 -23.16 -19.65 -26.92
C PHE A 751 -21.78 -19.00 -27.00
N GLN A 752 -21.48 -18.32 -28.11
CA GLN A 752 -20.27 -17.50 -28.22
C GLN A 752 -20.32 -16.32 -27.24
N ALA A 753 -21.48 -15.69 -27.04
CA ALA A 753 -21.64 -14.65 -26.02
C ALA A 753 -21.42 -15.23 -24.60
N LEU A 754 -21.85 -16.46 -24.33
CA LEU A 754 -21.61 -17.15 -23.06
C LEU A 754 -20.12 -17.47 -22.84
N ASP A 755 -19.44 -18.01 -23.85
CA ASP A 755 -17.98 -18.20 -23.83
C ASP A 755 -17.26 -16.86 -23.57
N THR A 756 -17.69 -15.81 -24.27
CA THR A 756 -17.17 -14.46 -24.11
C THR A 756 -17.31 -13.95 -22.66
N LEU A 757 -18.46 -14.16 -22.01
CA LEU A 757 -18.65 -13.82 -20.60
C LEU A 757 -17.70 -14.61 -19.68
N CYS A 758 -17.55 -15.91 -19.91
CA CYS A 758 -16.60 -16.75 -19.17
C CYS A 758 -15.16 -16.24 -19.30
N GLN A 759 -14.74 -15.88 -20.52
CA GLN A 759 -13.41 -15.34 -20.77
C GLN A 759 -13.20 -13.96 -20.12
N MET A 760 -14.17 -13.06 -20.23
CA MET A 760 -14.11 -11.72 -19.62
C MET A 760 -13.97 -11.81 -18.10
N VAL A 761 -14.76 -12.68 -17.46
CA VAL A 761 -14.69 -12.95 -16.03
C VAL A 761 -13.33 -13.53 -15.64
N ASN A 762 -12.85 -14.54 -16.36
CA ASN A 762 -11.56 -15.19 -16.08
C ASN A 762 -10.39 -14.20 -16.21
N ARG A 763 -10.39 -13.39 -17.26
CA ARG A 763 -9.38 -12.35 -17.50
C ARG A 763 -9.44 -11.27 -16.42
N SER A 764 -10.64 -10.84 -16.03
CA SER A 764 -10.84 -9.87 -14.95
C SER A 764 -10.23 -10.37 -13.63
N ILE A 765 -10.54 -11.60 -13.23
CA ILE A 765 -10.00 -12.21 -12.01
C ILE A 765 -8.48 -12.39 -12.11
N SER A 766 -7.98 -13.00 -13.19
CA SER A 766 -6.55 -13.30 -13.34
C SER A 766 -5.69 -12.05 -13.42
N ASN A 767 -6.13 -11.01 -14.14
CA ASN A 767 -5.42 -9.72 -14.20
C ASN A 767 -5.40 -9.05 -12.83
N ARG A 768 -6.54 -9.04 -12.12
CA ARG A 768 -6.61 -8.46 -10.76
C ARG A 768 -5.76 -9.22 -9.75
N LEU A 769 -5.66 -10.56 -9.87
CA LEU A 769 -4.75 -11.37 -9.07
C LEU A 769 -3.28 -11.12 -9.44
N ASN A 770 -2.94 -11.01 -10.73
CA ASN A 770 -1.59 -10.68 -11.17
C ASN A 770 -1.13 -9.32 -10.65
N GLU A 771 -2.02 -8.33 -10.71
CA GLU A 771 -1.81 -7.01 -10.10
C GLU A 771 -1.62 -7.15 -8.59
N PHE A 772 -2.55 -7.81 -7.88
CA PHE A 772 -2.47 -8.03 -6.43
C PHE A 772 -1.15 -8.73 -6.03
N TYR A 773 -0.73 -9.73 -6.78
CA TYR A 773 0.54 -10.42 -6.55
C TYR A 773 1.76 -9.57 -6.86
N SER A 774 1.69 -8.60 -7.77
CA SER A 774 2.80 -7.69 -8.05
C SER A 774 3.10 -6.74 -6.89
N HIS A 775 2.16 -6.56 -5.94
CA HIS A 775 2.36 -5.70 -4.78
C HIS A 775 3.47 -6.23 -3.86
N GLU A 776 4.16 -5.30 -3.21
CA GLU A 776 5.21 -5.61 -2.25
C GLU A 776 4.74 -5.38 -0.81
N TYR A 777 5.00 -6.37 0.04
CA TYR A 777 4.89 -6.23 1.48
C TYR A 777 6.16 -5.60 2.03
N LEU A 778 6.02 -4.42 2.60
CA LEU A 778 7.12 -3.63 3.13
C LEU A 778 7.17 -3.78 4.65
N SER A 779 8.26 -4.35 5.16
CA SER A 779 8.51 -4.40 6.59
C SER A 779 9.98 -4.32 6.93
N ALA A 780 10.37 -3.29 7.69
CA ALA A 780 11.74 -3.12 8.18
C ALA A 780 12.08 -4.07 9.35
N ILE A 781 11.05 -4.58 10.04
CA ILE A 781 11.16 -5.52 11.16
C ILE A 781 10.25 -6.74 10.92
N VAL A 782 10.56 -7.88 11.53
CA VAL A 782 9.68 -9.06 11.45
C VAL A 782 8.32 -8.71 12.06
N THR A 783 7.27 -8.77 11.24
CA THR A 783 5.88 -8.64 11.67
C THR A 783 5.43 -9.92 12.36
N SER A 784 4.66 -9.82 13.44
CA SER A 784 4.16 -11.00 14.14
C SER A 784 3.23 -11.85 13.26
N PRO A 785 3.14 -13.16 13.51
CA PRO A 785 2.23 -14.04 12.76
C PRO A 785 0.78 -13.56 12.80
N GLU A 786 0.29 -13.11 13.95
CA GLU A 786 -1.11 -12.71 14.13
C GLU A 786 -1.44 -11.43 13.36
N ILE A 787 -0.56 -10.42 13.44
CA ILE A 787 -0.72 -9.15 12.72
C ILE A 787 -0.60 -9.40 11.22
N PHE A 788 0.39 -10.19 10.80
CA PHE A 788 0.59 -10.53 9.39
C PHE A 788 -0.63 -11.26 8.81
N LEU A 789 -1.08 -12.35 9.45
CA LEU A 789 -2.22 -13.14 8.98
C LEU A 789 -3.50 -12.31 8.94
N SER A 790 -3.84 -11.59 10.02
CA SER A 790 -5.05 -10.75 10.05
C SER A 790 -5.04 -9.64 8.99
N THR A 791 -3.87 -9.04 8.72
CA THR A 791 -3.72 -8.02 7.66
C THR A 791 -4.05 -8.62 6.29
N PHE A 792 -3.46 -9.78 5.96
CA PHE A 792 -3.65 -10.40 4.65
C PHE A 792 -5.02 -11.05 4.48
N GLU A 793 -5.60 -11.61 5.54
CA GLU A 793 -6.99 -12.07 5.54
C GLU A 793 -7.96 -10.90 5.27
N SER A 794 -7.73 -9.75 5.88
CA SER A 794 -8.52 -8.54 5.61
C SER A 794 -8.37 -8.07 4.16
N LEU A 795 -7.14 -8.00 3.63
CA LEU A 795 -6.90 -7.62 2.23
C LEU A 795 -7.58 -8.57 1.24
N LEU A 796 -7.45 -9.88 1.46
CA LEU A 796 -8.08 -10.89 0.60
C LEU A 796 -9.61 -10.88 0.71
N SER A 797 -10.17 -10.58 1.88
CA SER A 797 -11.62 -10.44 2.07
C SER A 797 -12.22 -9.30 1.25
N GLN A 798 -11.44 -8.25 0.98
CA GLN A 798 -11.83 -7.11 0.15
C GLN A 798 -11.56 -7.33 -1.34
N LEU A 799 -10.56 -8.15 -1.68
CA LEU A 799 -10.14 -8.36 -3.07
C LEU A 799 -11.28 -8.86 -3.96
N ARG A 800 -12.00 -9.89 -3.53
CA ARG A 800 -13.13 -10.46 -4.30
C ARG A 800 -14.26 -9.45 -4.53
N PRO A 801 -14.89 -8.83 -3.50
CA PRO A 801 -16.01 -7.91 -3.73
C PRO A 801 -15.60 -6.67 -4.54
N LEU A 802 -14.38 -6.15 -4.38
CA LEU A 802 -13.87 -5.06 -5.21
C LEU A 802 -13.72 -5.47 -6.69
N THR A 803 -13.26 -6.69 -6.95
CA THR A 803 -13.16 -7.23 -8.31
C THR A 803 -14.55 -7.36 -8.93
N THR A 804 -15.51 -7.89 -8.16
CA THR A 804 -16.90 -8.06 -8.60
C THR A 804 -17.56 -6.72 -8.92
N SER A 805 -17.53 -5.76 -8.01
CA SER A 805 -18.19 -4.46 -8.22
C SER A 805 -17.56 -3.68 -9.38
N SER A 806 -16.24 -3.71 -9.52
CA SER A 806 -15.54 -3.05 -10.62
C SER A 806 -15.91 -3.65 -11.99
N PHE A 807 -16.00 -4.98 -12.08
CA PHE A 807 -16.42 -5.67 -13.29
C PHE A 807 -17.87 -5.35 -13.66
N LEU A 808 -18.80 -5.51 -12.72
CA LEU A 808 -20.23 -5.30 -12.96
C LEU A 808 -20.55 -3.85 -13.32
N LEU A 809 -19.92 -2.89 -12.64
CA LEU A 809 -20.07 -1.46 -12.96
C LEU A 809 -19.62 -1.16 -14.40
N SER A 810 -18.45 -1.66 -14.79
CA SER A 810 -17.92 -1.45 -16.14
C SER A 810 -18.83 -2.09 -17.19
N PHE A 811 -19.33 -3.29 -16.90
CA PHE A 811 -20.22 -4.04 -17.78
C PHE A 811 -21.58 -3.35 -17.96
N GLU A 812 -22.19 -2.88 -16.86
CA GLU A 812 -23.45 -2.13 -16.90
C GLU A 812 -23.30 -0.83 -17.70
N ILE A 813 -22.23 -0.05 -17.49
CA ILE A 813 -22.01 1.20 -18.22
C ILE A 813 -22.00 0.97 -19.74
N ILE A 814 -21.35 -0.10 -20.20
CA ILE A 814 -21.31 -0.45 -21.63
C ILE A 814 -22.70 -0.82 -22.14
N GLN A 815 -23.43 -1.68 -21.42
CA GLN A 815 -24.79 -2.08 -21.81
C GLN A 815 -25.72 -0.88 -21.88
N ARG A 816 -25.73 -0.02 -20.86
CA ARG A 816 -26.56 1.19 -20.81
C ARG A 816 -26.20 2.16 -21.93
N THR A 817 -24.92 2.33 -22.23
CA THR A 817 -24.46 3.21 -23.32
C THR A 817 -24.91 2.66 -24.69
N THR A 818 -24.79 1.36 -24.90
CA THR A 818 -25.25 0.68 -26.13
C THR A 818 -26.76 0.85 -26.33
N ALA A 819 -27.53 0.60 -25.26
CA ALA A 819 -28.97 0.75 -25.22
C ALA A 819 -29.44 2.19 -25.52
N ASN A 820 -28.90 3.17 -24.79
CA ASN A 820 -29.32 4.57 -24.87
C ASN A 820 -28.91 5.26 -26.17
N ASN A 821 -27.83 4.79 -26.80
CA ASN A 821 -27.46 5.20 -28.16
C ASN A 821 -28.24 4.46 -29.26
N VAL A 822 -29.08 3.51 -28.87
CA VAL A 822 -29.96 2.76 -29.77
C VAL A 822 -29.15 2.04 -30.86
N ILE A 823 -28.04 1.41 -30.47
CA ILE A 823 -27.12 0.78 -31.43
C ILE A 823 -27.75 -0.48 -32.02
N MET A 824 -27.76 -0.61 -33.35
CA MET A 824 -28.38 -1.75 -34.03
C MET A 824 -27.56 -3.03 -33.87
N SER A 825 -28.25 -4.16 -33.66
CA SER A 825 -27.68 -5.50 -33.83
C SER A 825 -27.72 -5.90 -35.31
N ALA A 826 -26.68 -6.58 -35.80
CA ALA A 826 -26.62 -7.13 -37.14
C ALA A 826 -27.71 -8.19 -37.39
N PHE A 827 -28.19 -8.85 -36.34
CA PHE A 827 -29.32 -9.79 -36.42
C PHE A 827 -30.68 -9.12 -36.49
N LEU A 828 -30.74 -7.78 -36.38
CA LEU A 828 -32.00 -7.02 -36.38
C LEU A 828 -32.98 -7.50 -35.28
N SER A 829 -32.41 -7.97 -34.16
CA SER A 829 -33.14 -8.47 -32.99
C SER A 829 -33.72 -7.36 -32.13
N ASN A 830 -33.16 -6.15 -32.21
CA ASN A 830 -33.63 -4.95 -31.53
C ASN A 830 -34.38 -3.97 -32.44
N TYR A 831 -33.92 -3.78 -33.68
CA TYR A 831 -34.51 -2.87 -34.66
C TYR A 831 -34.50 -3.50 -36.05
N GLN A 832 -35.55 -3.25 -36.83
CA GLN A 832 -35.72 -3.83 -38.17
C GLN A 832 -36.07 -2.78 -39.23
N PHE A 833 -35.77 -3.08 -40.49
CA PHE A 833 -36.03 -2.22 -41.64
C PHE A 833 -37.38 -2.55 -42.29
N ILE A 834 -38.12 -1.52 -42.71
CA ILE A 834 -39.33 -1.64 -43.53
C ILE A 834 -39.31 -0.51 -44.59
N GLY A 835 -39.43 -0.84 -45.88
CA GLY A 835 -39.50 0.17 -46.96
C GLY A 835 -38.83 -0.26 -48.27
N SER A 836 -39.14 0.44 -49.37
CA SER A 836 -38.68 0.11 -50.73
C SER A 836 -37.61 1.05 -51.32
N LEU A 837 -37.48 2.30 -50.84
CA LEU A 837 -36.47 3.27 -51.29
C LEU A 837 -35.80 3.99 -50.10
N ASP A 838 -36.62 4.57 -49.22
CA ASP A 838 -36.17 5.09 -47.93
C ASP A 838 -36.45 4.04 -46.83
N LEU A 839 -35.42 3.69 -46.07
CA LEU A 839 -35.47 2.65 -45.05
C LEU A 839 -36.04 3.23 -43.75
N ASN A 840 -37.28 2.87 -43.42
CA ASN A 840 -37.83 3.17 -42.11
C ASN A 840 -37.37 2.10 -41.10
N ILE A 841 -36.88 2.54 -39.95
CA ILE A 841 -36.40 1.65 -38.88
C ILE A 841 -37.39 1.66 -37.74
N TYR A 842 -37.83 0.47 -37.34
CA TYR A 842 -38.80 0.29 -36.26
C TYR A 842 -38.20 -0.59 -35.16
N PRO A 843 -38.52 -0.31 -33.87
CA PRO A 843 -38.17 -1.22 -32.79
C PRO A 843 -38.89 -2.55 -32.97
N VAL A 844 -38.19 -3.63 -32.65
CA VAL A 844 -38.77 -4.97 -32.60
C VAL A 844 -39.56 -5.13 -31.30
N SER A 845 -40.70 -5.81 -31.39
CA SER A 845 -41.52 -6.18 -30.24
C SER A 845 -41.35 -7.66 -29.95
N HIS A 846 -41.01 -7.99 -28.71
CA HIS A 846 -40.91 -9.36 -28.21
C HIS A 846 -42.05 -9.59 -27.22
N SER A 847 -43.05 -10.37 -27.61
CA SER A 847 -44.31 -10.52 -26.85
C SER A 847 -45.02 -9.16 -26.64
N THR A 848 -45.25 -8.74 -25.39
CA THR A 848 -45.97 -7.51 -25.03
C THR A 848 -45.08 -6.29 -24.84
N CYS A 849 -43.75 -6.41 -24.99
CA CYS A 849 -42.84 -5.28 -24.79
C CYS A 849 -42.00 -4.98 -26.04
N THR A 850 -41.54 -3.73 -26.13
CA THR A 850 -40.79 -3.25 -27.30
C THR A 850 -39.34 -2.89 -26.92
N CYS A 851 -38.39 -3.17 -27.82
CA CYS A 851 -36.96 -2.89 -27.60
C CYS A 851 -36.63 -1.39 -27.48
N HIS A 852 -37.57 -0.51 -27.80
CA HIS A 852 -37.42 0.92 -27.54
C HIS A 852 -37.71 1.29 -26.08
N GLU A 853 -38.72 0.68 -25.47
CA GLU A 853 -39.13 0.95 -24.09
C GLU A 853 -38.18 0.31 -23.08
N THR A 854 -37.75 -0.93 -23.35
CA THR A 854 -36.81 -1.64 -22.50
C THR A 854 -35.97 -2.61 -23.32
N VAL A 855 -34.67 -2.63 -23.05
CA VAL A 855 -33.75 -3.60 -23.67
C VAL A 855 -33.91 -5.01 -23.11
N LYS A 856 -34.59 -5.13 -21.96
CA LYS A 856 -34.86 -6.40 -21.28
C LYS A 856 -35.93 -7.26 -21.95
N CYS A 857 -36.47 -6.82 -23.09
CA CYS A 857 -37.51 -7.55 -23.81
C CYS A 857 -36.99 -8.88 -24.36
N VAL A 858 -37.65 -9.96 -23.95
CA VAL A 858 -37.29 -11.33 -24.29
C VAL A 858 -38.51 -12.22 -24.54
N ILE A 859 -38.32 -13.28 -25.31
CA ILE A 859 -39.26 -14.40 -25.50
C ILE A 859 -38.51 -15.74 -25.36
N PRO A 860 -39.19 -16.82 -24.96
CA PRO A 860 -38.60 -18.16 -24.96
C PRO A 860 -38.04 -18.50 -26.34
N TYR A 861 -36.80 -18.98 -26.39
CA TYR A 861 -36.04 -19.14 -27.62
C TYR A 861 -36.72 -20.17 -28.53
N PRO A 862 -37.29 -19.78 -29.69
CA PRO A 862 -37.99 -20.72 -30.54
C PRO A 862 -36.99 -21.59 -31.32
N VAL A 863 -37.33 -22.86 -31.50
CA VAL A 863 -36.64 -23.81 -32.38
C VAL A 863 -37.64 -24.24 -33.45
N GLN A 864 -37.39 -23.85 -34.70
CA GLN A 864 -38.27 -24.16 -35.83
C GLN A 864 -37.44 -24.78 -36.97
N SER A 865 -38.10 -25.38 -37.97
CA SER A 865 -37.43 -25.91 -39.17
C SER A 865 -38.17 -25.47 -40.43
N HIS A 866 -37.44 -25.13 -41.49
CA HIS A 866 -38.02 -24.83 -42.79
C HIS A 866 -37.34 -25.59 -43.94
N PRO A 867 -38.03 -26.55 -44.60
CA PRO A 867 -39.42 -26.95 -44.39
C PRO A 867 -39.62 -27.66 -43.03
N MET A 868 -40.85 -27.64 -42.49
CA MET A 868 -41.17 -28.22 -41.17
C MET A 868 -40.89 -29.74 -41.16
N ILE A 869 -39.76 -30.14 -40.58
CA ILE A 869 -39.37 -31.55 -40.38
C ILE A 869 -39.90 -32.05 -39.02
N ALA A 870 -40.13 -31.15 -38.05
CA ALA A 870 -40.69 -31.45 -36.73
C ALA A 870 -41.51 -30.26 -36.14
N ALA A 871 -42.29 -30.53 -35.08
CA ALA A 871 -43.21 -29.57 -34.48
C ALA A 871 -42.46 -28.51 -33.63
N PRO A 872 -42.55 -27.22 -33.94
CA PRO A 872 -41.75 -26.18 -33.30
C PRO A 872 -41.95 -26.18 -31.78
N PHE A 873 -40.86 -25.96 -31.05
CA PHE A 873 -40.87 -25.86 -29.59
C PHE A 873 -40.02 -24.68 -29.15
N SER A 874 -40.15 -24.25 -27.90
CA SER A 874 -39.29 -23.23 -27.32
C SER A 874 -38.44 -23.83 -26.21
N ILE A 875 -37.18 -23.42 -26.14
CA ILE A 875 -36.28 -23.84 -25.07
C ILE A 875 -36.75 -23.14 -23.78
N SER A 876 -37.24 -23.93 -22.82
CA SER A 876 -37.76 -23.38 -21.57
C SER A 876 -36.66 -22.69 -20.77
N HIS A 877 -36.97 -21.50 -20.23
CA HIS A 877 -36.06 -20.64 -19.46
C HIS A 877 -34.76 -20.23 -20.18
N PHE A 878 -34.68 -20.40 -21.51
CA PHE A 878 -33.61 -19.86 -22.34
C PHE A 878 -34.22 -18.90 -23.36
N PHE A 879 -33.65 -17.72 -23.52
CA PHE A 879 -34.35 -16.59 -24.12
C PHE A 879 -33.64 -15.99 -25.33
N TYR A 880 -34.44 -15.48 -26.25
CA TYR A 880 -34.07 -14.57 -27.33
C TYR A 880 -34.67 -13.18 -27.06
N GLY A 881 -34.00 -12.10 -27.46
CA GLY A 881 -34.46 -10.75 -27.15
C GLY A 881 -33.72 -9.65 -27.89
N CYS A 882 -33.85 -8.41 -27.42
CA CYS A 882 -33.29 -7.23 -28.11
C CYS A 882 -31.79 -7.34 -28.38
N TYR A 883 -31.02 -7.69 -27.36
CA TYR A 883 -29.58 -7.92 -27.45
C TYR A 883 -29.26 -9.32 -26.96
N VAL A 884 -28.29 -9.97 -27.60
CA VAL A 884 -27.88 -11.36 -27.26
C VAL A 884 -27.45 -11.46 -25.81
N ILE A 885 -26.60 -10.54 -25.34
CA ILE A 885 -26.15 -10.54 -23.94
C ILE A 885 -27.32 -10.35 -22.98
N GLU A 886 -28.23 -9.42 -23.23
CA GLU A 886 -29.34 -9.15 -22.31
C GLU A 886 -30.31 -10.34 -22.22
N ALA A 887 -30.59 -11.00 -23.34
CA ALA A 887 -31.39 -12.22 -23.36
C ALA A 887 -30.68 -13.39 -22.64
N LEU A 888 -29.36 -13.52 -22.84
CA LEU A 888 -28.53 -14.53 -22.17
C LEU A 888 -28.51 -14.33 -20.64
N LEU A 889 -28.36 -13.09 -20.17
CA LEU A 889 -28.35 -12.77 -18.73
C LEU A 889 -29.65 -13.19 -18.03
N GLN A 890 -30.79 -13.06 -18.71
CA GLN A 890 -32.09 -13.48 -18.20
C GLN A 890 -32.34 -14.99 -18.34
N SER A 891 -31.52 -15.71 -19.10
CA SER A 891 -31.67 -17.14 -19.34
C SER A 891 -31.09 -17.97 -18.19
N SER A 892 -31.64 -19.18 -17.98
CA SER A 892 -31.05 -20.23 -17.14
C SER A 892 -30.46 -21.34 -18.01
N LEU A 893 -29.58 -22.15 -17.43
CA LEU A 893 -28.97 -23.29 -18.10
C LEU A 893 -29.78 -24.59 -17.92
N THR A 894 -31.02 -24.52 -17.45
CA THR A 894 -31.81 -25.70 -17.05
C THR A 894 -31.94 -26.76 -18.15
N CYS A 895 -32.17 -26.36 -19.41
CA CYS A 895 -32.18 -27.28 -20.55
C CYS A 895 -30.83 -28.02 -20.75
N PHE A 896 -29.72 -27.36 -20.44
CA PHE A 896 -28.36 -27.85 -20.69
C PHE A 896 -27.85 -28.83 -19.62
N TYR A 897 -28.62 -29.01 -18.54
CA TYR A 897 -28.47 -30.12 -17.59
C TYR A 897 -29.29 -31.36 -18.01
N ASP A 898 -30.22 -31.23 -18.96
CA ASP A 898 -31.15 -32.28 -19.37
C ASP A 898 -30.80 -32.83 -20.76
N LYS A 899 -30.33 -34.09 -20.78
CA LYS A 899 -30.00 -34.80 -22.03
C LYS A 899 -31.18 -34.93 -22.98
N THR A 900 -32.41 -34.99 -22.48
CA THR A 900 -33.60 -35.05 -23.33
C THR A 900 -33.81 -33.73 -24.07
N CYS A 901 -33.66 -32.59 -23.39
CA CYS A 901 -33.79 -31.27 -23.99
C CYS A 901 -32.77 -31.05 -25.12
N ILE A 902 -31.50 -31.41 -24.88
CA ILE A 902 -30.45 -31.35 -25.90
C ILE A 902 -30.75 -32.27 -27.09
N SER A 903 -31.23 -33.49 -26.81
CA SER A 903 -31.60 -34.43 -27.88
C SER A 903 -32.75 -33.88 -28.73
N GLU A 904 -33.69 -33.14 -28.15
CA GLU A 904 -34.74 -32.44 -28.91
C GLU A 904 -34.18 -31.35 -29.82
N ILE A 905 -33.25 -30.52 -29.34
CA ILE A 905 -32.58 -29.49 -30.16
C ILE A 905 -31.86 -30.14 -31.36
N GLN A 906 -31.13 -31.23 -31.12
CA GLN A 906 -30.33 -31.90 -32.16
C GLN A 906 -31.19 -32.51 -33.29
N LYS A 907 -32.47 -32.83 -33.06
CA LYS A 907 -33.37 -33.31 -34.13
C LYS A 907 -33.56 -32.28 -35.25
N TYR A 908 -33.42 -30.99 -34.95
CA TYR A 908 -33.60 -29.91 -35.90
C TYR A 908 -32.33 -29.60 -36.71
N ILE A 909 -31.18 -30.13 -36.28
CA ILE A 909 -29.88 -29.96 -36.93
C ILE A 909 -29.66 -31.15 -37.89
N THR A 910 -30.24 -31.06 -39.09
CA THR A 910 -30.45 -32.23 -39.97
C THR A 910 -29.29 -32.57 -40.91
N TYR A 911 -28.31 -31.68 -41.10
CA TYR A 911 -27.25 -31.81 -42.11
C TYR A 911 -25.88 -32.19 -41.55
N THR A 912 -25.76 -32.38 -40.24
CA THR A 912 -24.51 -32.77 -39.57
C THR A 912 -24.75 -33.98 -38.67
N SER A 913 -23.76 -34.87 -38.57
CA SER A 913 -23.81 -35.96 -37.59
C SER A 913 -24.04 -35.40 -36.18
N PRO A 914 -24.87 -36.04 -35.34
CA PRO A 914 -25.14 -35.55 -33.99
C PRO A 914 -23.83 -35.33 -33.24
N PHE A 915 -23.65 -34.12 -32.71
CA PHE A 915 -22.50 -33.82 -31.86
C PHE A 915 -22.67 -34.51 -30.51
N ASN A 916 -21.67 -35.30 -30.09
CA ASN A 916 -21.72 -36.02 -28.82
C ASN A 916 -21.40 -35.07 -27.67
N VAL A 917 -22.38 -34.24 -27.30
CA VAL A 917 -22.24 -33.23 -26.24
C VAL A 917 -22.46 -33.83 -24.85
N THR A 918 -21.58 -33.47 -23.93
CA THR A 918 -21.71 -33.76 -22.50
C THR A 918 -22.59 -32.68 -21.87
N VAL A 919 -23.75 -33.08 -21.35
CA VAL A 919 -24.62 -32.17 -20.58
C VAL A 919 -23.93 -31.71 -19.30
N LEU A 920 -24.36 -30.58 -18.77
CA LEU A 920 -23.91 -30.10 -17.47
C LEU A 920 -24.34 -31.09 -16.36
N ASP A 921 -23.52 -31.20 -15.32
CA ASP A 921 -23.75 -32.14 -14.22
C ASP A 921 -24.44 -31.45 -13.04
N SER A 922 -25.72 -31.75 -12.84
CA SER A 922 -26.52 -31.23 -11.73
C SER A 922 -26.17 -31.86 -10.37
N SER A 923 -25.41 -32.96 -10.38
CA SER A 923 -24.89 -33.61 -9.17
C SER A 923 -23.54 -33.05 -8.72
N SER A 924 -22.86 -32.27 -9.57
CA SER A 924 -21.62 -31.61 -9.21
C SER A 924 -21.86 -30.53 -8.14
N PRO A 925 -20.93 -30.32 -7.18
CA PRO A 925 -21.09 -29.29 -6.17
C PRO A 925 -21.07 -27.89 -6.79
N SER A 926 -22.25 -27.29 -6.92
CA SER A 926 -22.41 -25.88 -7.31
C SER A 926 -23.05 -25.09 -6.17
N LYS A 927 -22.62 -23.84 -6.00
CA LYS A 927 -23.28 -22.92 -5.07
C LYS A 927 -24.54 -22.27 -5.68
N TYR A 928 -24.78 -22.48 -6.98
CA TYR A 928 -25.92 -21.95 -7.71
C TYR A 928 -26.98 -23.03 -7.90
N SER A 929 -28.25 -22.61 -7.96
CA SER A 929 -29.34 -23.51 -8.31
C SER A 929 -29.35 -23.79 -9.82
N VAL A 930 -29.93 -24.91 -10.25
CA VAL A 930 -30.06 -25.32 -11.66
C VAL A 930 -30.94 -24.36 -12.47
N ASP A 931 -31.84 -23.64 -11.79
CA ASP A 931 -32.72 -22.60 -12.35
C ASP A 931 -32.15 -21.18 -12.19
N ALA A 932 -30.94 -21.02 -11.62
CA ALA A 932 -30.28 -19.71 -11.53
C ALA A 932 -30.04 -19.14 -12.94
N THR A 933 -30.26 -17.84 -13.08
CA THR A 933 -30.02 -17.14 -14.34
C THR A 933 -28.52 -16.92 -14.55
N ILE A 934 -28.10 -16.69 -15.80
CA ILE A 934 -26.71 -16.30 -16.08
C ILE A 934 -26.35 -15.00 -15.35
N GLN A 935 -27.30 -14.07 -15.15
CA GLN A 935 -27.10 -12.89 -14.31
C GLN A 935 -26.76 -13.27 -12.87
N ASP A 936 -27.52 -14.17 -12.23
CA ASP A 936 -27.27 -14.62 -10.85
C ASP A 936 -25.86 -15.24 -10.72
N ILE A 937 -25.43 -15.96 -11.76
CA ILE A 937 -24.10 -16.57 -11.83
C ILE A 937 -23.03 -15.48 -12.00
N LEU A 938 -23.24 -14.53 -12.92
CA LEU A 938 -22.34 -13.42 -13.25
C LEU A 938 -22.18 -12.41 -12.11
N ASP A 939 -23.22 -12.15 -11.33
CA ASP A 939 -23.22 -11.24 -10.17
C ASP A 939 -22.21 -11.67 -9.09
N GLN A 940 -21.76 -12.92 -9.14
CA GLN A 940 -20.69 -13.45 -8.30
C GLN A 940 -19.45 -13.88 -9.10
N LEU A 941 -19.21 -13.23 -10.25
CA LEU A 941 -18.14 -13.50 -11.20
C LEU A 941 -18.09 -14.96 -11.65
N MET A 942 -19.23 -15.64 -11.71
CA MET A 942 -19.32 -17.05 -12.08
C MET A 942 -18.39 -17.98 -11.26
N ILE A 943 -17.94 -17.59 -10.06
CA ILE A 943 -16.98 -18.34 -9.26
C ILE A 943 -17.69 -19.45 -8.47
N GLU A 944 -17.30 -20.71 -8.60
CA GLU A 944 -17.78 -21.79 -7.73
C GLU A 944 -17.00 -21.84 -6.42
N GLN A 945 -15.66 -21.88 -6.52
CA GLN A 945 -14.76 -21.98 -5.38
C GLN A 945 -13.73 -20.85 -5.40
N TRP A 946 -13.40 -20.32 -4.22
CA TRP A 946 -12.35 -19.33 -4.01
C TRP A 946 -11.56 -19.71 -2.76
N ASN A 947 -10.37 -20.28 -2.97
CA ASN A 947 -9.50 -20.75 -1.90
C ASN A 947 -8.27 -19.86 -1.82
N GLN A 948 -7.82 -19.58 -0.59
CA GLN A 948 -6.65 -18.73 -0.33
C GLN A 948 -5.69 -19.41 0.64
N SER A 949 -4.39 -19.18 0.47
CA SER A 949 -3.33 -19.69 1.31
C SER A 949 -2.33 -18.57 1.61
N ILE A 950 -2.02 -18.39 2.90
CA ILE A 950 -1.03 -17.44 3.40
C ILE A 950 0.08 -18.22 4.09
N LYS A 951 1.33 -18.06 3.64
CA LYS A 951 2.49 -18.82 4.12
C LYS A 951 3.45 -17.92 4.89
N TYR A 952 3.23 -17.78 6.20
CA TYR A 952 4.06 -16.93 7.07
C TYR A 952 5.53 -17.37 7.10
N ASP A 953 5.81 -18.67 7.01
CA ASP A 953 7.17 -19.20 6.94
C ASP A 953 7.95 -18.67 5.72
N LYS A 954 7.27 -18.55 4.57
CA LYS A 954 7.85 -17.96 3.36
C LYS A 954 8.19 -16.49 3.55
N TYR A 955 7.28 -15.72 4.17
CA TYR A 955 7.54 -14.33 4.55
C TYR A 955 8.74 -14.21 5.50
N TYR A 956 8.77 -14.98 6.60
CA TYR A 956 9.85 -14.91 7.59
C TYR A 956 11.22 -15.23 6.95
N ASN A 957 11.28 -16.27 6.12
CA ASN A 957 12.48 -16.66 5.40
C ASN A 957 12.93 -15.59 4.38
N HIS A 958 11.99 -14.85 3.80
CA HIS A 958 12.29 -13.73 2.92
C HIS A 958 12.81 -12.51 3.69
N CYS A 959 12.16 -12.13 4.79
CA CYS A 959 12.61 -11.04 5.67
C CYS A 959 14.03 -11.30 6.22
N GLN A 960 14.34 -12.57 6.54
CA GLN A 960 15.66 -13.05 6.95
C GLN A 960 16.28 -12.14 8.04
N PRO A 961 15.78 -12.20 9.29
CA PRO A 961 16.26 -11.32 10.35
C PRO A 961 17.72 -11.62 10.70
N LYS A 962 18.58 -10.59 10.69
CA LYS A 962 20.00 -10.74 11.05
C LYS A 962 20.20 -10.96 12.55
N GLN A 963 19.43 -10.23 13.35
CA GLN A 963 19.45 -10.31 14.81
C GLN A 963 18.07 -9.93 15.36
N CYS A 964 17.74 -10.41 16.55
CA CYS A 964 16.59 -9.96 17.33
C CYS A 964 17.08 -9.42 18.68
N THR A 965 16.52 -8.30 19.10
CA THR A 965 16.81 -7.67 20.38
C THR A 965 15.55 -7.53 21.21
N TYR A 966 15.60 -7.88 22.48
CA TYR A 966 14.48 -7.65 23.41
C TYR A 966 14.99 -7.11 24.75
N MET A 967 14.09 -6.48 25.50
CA MET A 967 14.39 -5.86 26.79
C MET A 967 13.48 -6.43 27.88
N TYR A 968 14.06 -6.77 29.03
CA TYR A 968 13.30 -7.15 30.22
C TYR A 968 13.82 -6.43 31.46
N GLU A 969 12.93 -6.25 32.44
CA GLU A 969 13.29 -5.68 33.74
C GLU A 969 13.80 -6.76 34.68
N ALA A 970 14.99 -6.53 35.25
CA ALA A 970 15.58 -7.40 36.24
C ALA A 970 15.99 -6.59 37.48
N THR A 971 15.95 -7.23 38.65
CA THR A 971 16.53 -6.66 39.86
C THR A 971 18.06 -6.63 39.74
N ASN A 972 18.69 -5.67 40.43
CA ASN A 972 20.15 -5.62 40.49
C ASN A 972 20.71 -6.96 40.98
N ASN A 973 21.69 -7.51 40.26
CA ASN A 973 22.40 -8.70 40.72
C ASN A 973 23.03 -8.43 42.09
N VAL A 974 22.94 -9.41 42.99
CA VAL A 974 23.57 -9.41 44.32
C VAL A 974 25.03 -8.94 44.26
N VAL A 975 25.78 -9.34 43.22
CA VAL A 975 27.16 -8.89 43.02
C VAL A 975 27.26 -7.38 42.81
N SER A 976 26.37 -6.79 42.01
CA SER A 976 26.32 -5.35 41.76
C SER A 976 25.92 -4.59 43.03
N ILE A 977 24.93 -5.09 43.77
CA ILE A 977 24.48 -4.49 45.05
C ILE A 977 25.63 -4.50 46.06
N ILE A 978 26.31 -5.64 46.22
CA ILE A 978 27.47 -5.80 47.11
C ILE A 978 28.60 -4.85 46.72
N THR A 979 28.88 -4.71 45.43
CA THR A 979 29.95 -3.83 44.92
C THR A 979 29.66 -2.36 45.23
N ILE A 980 28.42 -1.91 45.02
CA ILE A 980 27.98 -0.54 45.35
C ILE A 980 28.03 -0.30 46.86
N LEU A 981 27.60 -1.28 47.67
CA LEU A 981 27.67 -1.21 49.13
C LEU A 981 29.11 -1.06 49.62
N PHE A 982 30.06 -1.85 49.11
CA PHE A 982 31.46 -1.72 49.48
C PHE A 982 32.06 -0.36 49.12
N GLY A 983 31.65 0.22 47.98
CA GLY A 983 32.04 1.58 47.59
C GLY A 983 31.48 2.67 48.50
N LEU A 984 30.20 2.57 48.91
CA LEU A 984 29.55 3.57 49.74
C LEU A 984 29.94 3.48 51.22
N VAL A 985 30.24 2.28 51.73
CA VAL A 985 30.68 2.05 53.11
C VAL A 985 31.91 2.88 53.46
N GLY A 986 32.84 3.05 52.52
CA GLY A 986 34.04 3.86 52.72
C GLY A 986 33.76 5.34 52.97
N GLY A 987 32.94 5.95 52.11
CA GLY A 987 32.53 7.35 52.26
C GLY A 987 31.69 7.57 53.51
N LEU A 988 30.73 6.68 53.75
CA LEU A 988 29.84 6.72 54.91
C LEU A 988 30.61 6.62 56.24
N LEU A 989 31.57 5.69 56.36
CA LEU A 989 32.43 5.57 57.54
C LEU A 989 33.24 6.83 57.79
N THR A 990 33.78 7.44 56.74
CA THR A 990 34.63 8.63 56.84
C THR A 990 33.82 9.85 57.30
N VAL A 991 32.65 10.07 56.69
CA VAL A 991 31.76 11.18 57.02
C VAL A 991 31.19 11.03 58.44
N LEU A 992 30.71 9.84 58.82
CA LEU A 992 30.18 9.60 60.16
C LEU A 992 31.26 9.74 61.24
N ARG A 993 32.51 9.33 60.97
CA ARG A 993 33.63 9.51 61.91
C ARG A 993 33.99 10.98 62.13
N LEU A 994 33.70 11.86 61.17
CA LEU A 994 33.91 13.30 61.29
C LEU A 994 32.74 13.96 62.04
N ILE A 995 31.51 13.62 61.63
CA ILE A 995 30.30 14.32 62.08
C ILE A 995 29.88 13.88 63.48
N VAL A 996 29.97 12.59 63.82
CA VAL A 996 29.44 12.08 65.09
C VAL A 996 30.14 12.68 66.33
N PRO A 997 31.48 12.76 66.40
CA PRO A 997 32.15 13.42 67.53
C PRO A 997 31.84 14.91 67.61
N LEU A 998 31.69 15.57 66.45
CA LEU A 998 31.36 16.99 66.37
C LEU A 998 29.93 17.25 66.89
N LEU A 999 28.97 16.44 66.48
CA LEU A 999 27.58 16.48 66.97
C LEU A 999 27.50 16.21 68.47
N VAL A 1000 28.21 15.21 68.97
CA VAL A 1000 28.24 14.91 70.41
C VAL A 1000 28.83 16.07 71.20
N LYS A 1001 29.91 16.70 70.73
CA LYS A 1001 30.48 17.91 71.34
C LYS A 1001 29.51 19.09 71.30
N ILE A 1002 28.78 19.28 70.19
CA ILE A 1002 27.79 20.35 70.04
C ILE A 1002 26.59 20.12 70.97
N ILE A 1003 26.10 18.88 71.08
CA ILE A 1003 25.00 18.48 71.96
C ILE A 1003 25.43 18.60 73.43
N ALA A 1004 26.64 18.17 73.78
CA ALA A 1004 27.24 18.33 75.10
C ALA A 1004 27.41 19.82 75.45
N TRP A 1005 27.81 20.65 74.48
CA TRP A 1005 27.92 22.09 74.64
C TRP A 1005 26.55 22.76 74.86
N MET A 1006 25.52 22.38 74.08
CA MET A 1006 24.15 22.87 74.24
C MET A 1006 23.53 22.45 75.57
N THR A 1007 23.67 21.19 75.98
CA THR A 1007 23.16 20.70 77.27
C THR A 1007 23.87 21.35 78.46
N ARG A 1008 25.19 21.59 78.38
CA ARG A 1008 25.94 22.36 79.40
C ARG A 1008 25.51 23.83 79.46
N ARG A 1009 25.10 24.42 78.32
CA ARG A 1009 24.60 25.81 78.25
C ARG A 1009 23.16 25.94 78.78
N CYS A 1010 22.26 25.00 78.47
CA CYS A 1010 20.93 24.94 79.07
C CYS A 1010 20.96 24.72 80.58
N ARG A 1011 21.93 23.93 81.11
CA ARG A 1011 22.14 23.74 82.56
C ARG A 1011 22.67 24.98 83.29
N ARG A 1012 23.27 25.95 82.58
CA ARG A 1012 23.72 27.23 83.16
C ARG A 1012 22.61 28.29 83.18
N ILE A 1013 21.65 28.22 82.26
CA ILE A 1013 20.52 29.18 82.20
C ILE A 1013 19.47 28.88 83.28
N THR A 1014 19.40 27.65 83.80
CA THR A 1014 18.49 27.30 84.91
C THR A 1014 19.00 27.63 86.32
N VAL A 1015 20.19 28.24 86.47
CA VAL A 1015 20.80 28.55 87.79
C VAL A 1015 20.87 30.07 88.08
N GLN A 1016 20.39 30.94 87.19
CA GLN A 1016 20.20 32.36 87.46
C GLN A 1016 18.78 32.77 87.10
N ASP A 1017 17.84 32.61 88.06
CA ASP A 1017 16.70 33.50 88.33
C ASP A 1017 15.76 32.87 89.37
N MET A 1018 16.05 33.11 90.66
CA MET A 1018 15.06 33.18 91.74
C MET A 1018 15.55 34.22 92.76
N PRO A 1019 14.86 35.35 92.98
CA PRO A 1019 15.22 36.30 94.02
C PRO A 1019 14.71 35.81 95.38
N THR A 1020 15.62 35.74 96.34
CA THR A 1020 15.30 35.72 97.77
C THR A 1020 14.91 37.12 98.23
N ILE A 1021 13.71 37.29 98.79
CA ILE A 1021 13.35 38.41 99.67
C ILE A 1021 13.19 37.85 101.09
N GLY A 1022 13.89 38.44 102.04
CA GLY A 1022 13.67 38.24 103.48
C GLY A 1022 12.67 39.25 104.03
N THR A 1023 12.03 38.84 105.14
CA THR A 1023 10.83 39.34 105.86
C THR A 1023 9.50 39.11 105.18
#